data_AF-A0A067RPM2-F1
#
_entry.id   AF-A0A067RPM2-F1
#
_cell.length_a   1.000
_cell.length_b   1.000
_cell.length_c   1.000
_cell.angle_alpha   90.00
_cell.angle_beta   90.00
_cell.angle_gamma   90.00
#
_symmetry.space_group_name_H-M   'P 1'
#
loop_
_entity.id
_entity.type
_entity.pdbx_description
1 polymer ?
#
loop_
_entity_poly.entity_id
_entity_poly.type
_entity_poly.pdbx_seq_one_letter_code
_entity_poly.pdbx_strand_id
1 'polypeptide(L)'
;MCESKQRKTTSKCLTPYPKKKNHIGRRLLRSRGYVATPCILHGPQGGKKCLEIAARVKGSSGTRGIKGASGRGSSCTAATTMRAALALLFLAIAAAATAYPEPTHDDRILADKPFLQRQKAILKLLVRIQQPNYYDDQVQLAASYDIEANTNNYKNPQVVKQFLWAYKKGLLPRGVSYSPYYTTQSYETKLAFDLLYYANDFDTFLKTAAWLRDIINEGQFHYAISLAAFLREDLNDIVLPPPYEIYPQLFVSSDIIQKAYETKMKDVSQTSHKTYVFPANYTVQTPEQFLTYFTEDVGLNTYYAYYYFNYPTFLNSTEYDVHFDRRGELFYYTRQQLLARYSLERLSWDLPDIEAYYYDTPFQTTYYPNLRYPNGQEVPVRPFDYYYGYANNYDYYFPEDIKSYENRIRDGIDFGFFFSGTGKVKHSLYEDHLKGINYLGDVIEGNGDTSNKRFYAWNTALINNPLNVSTPNVTFFYVSSQLAPSALQNIFTALRDPANYQILKRINYLFQRYKNYLPRYTHEELTFPDANIKIENVEVGKLITFLDYFDIDLDNVVSVKTPEDGLYVDYRARQTRLNHKPFTYGINVVSDKATDAYVRVFLGPKYDYLGREYNINDRRHYFVEIDRFTHKIQAGKTTIQRNSRDSSVVTPDYPSYRTLLRKVNDAFEGKDQFYIDRNEHYCGYPERLLLPRGKKGGQAFTFYVILTPYVKQDEQDFKSYNYKSFSYCGVGAGKKYPDDKPLGFPFDRPIYGGEFYTPNMYFKDVIIFHKKQEEVNAAITE
;
A
#
# COMPACT_ATOMS: atom_id res chain seq x y z
N MET A 1 23.59 -11.77 -82.00
CA MET A 1 24.34 -12.70 -81.11
C MET A 1 23.28 -13.37 -80.25
N CYS A 2 23.05 -14.68 -80.34
CA CYS A 2 23.99 -15.80 -80.13
C CYS A 2 24.44 -15.86 -78.66
N GLU A 3 24.29 -16.96 -77.90
CA GLU A 3 23.89 -18.32 -78.32
C GLU A 3 23.11 -19.09 -77.22
N SER A 4 22.81 -20.38 -77.46
CA SER A 4 21.91 -21.21 -76.64
C SER A 4 22.56 -22.49 -76.11
N LYS A 5 22.06 -23.02 -74.98
CA LYS A 5 21.62 -24.44 -74.74
C LYS A 5 21.27 -24.64 -73.24
N GLN A 6 20.08 -25.14 -72.86
CA GLN A 6 19.62 -26.56 -72.80
C GLN A 6 20.34 -27.40 -71.71
N ARG A 7 19.72 -28.27 -70.87
CA ARG A 7 18.35 -28.85 -70.64
C ARG A 7 18.22 -29.16 -69.11
N LYS A 8 17.07 -29.45 -68.45
CA LYS A 8 16.00 -30.46 -68.71
C LYS A 8 14.66 -30.15 -67.97
N THR A 9 13.54 -30.26 -68.69
CA THR A 9 12.21 -30.92 -68.39
C THR A 9 11.81 -31.29 -66.93
N THR A 10 10.54 -31.24 -66.43
CA THR A 10 9.15 -30.84 -66.88
C THR A 10 8.20 -30.85 -65.64
N SER A 11 7.24 -29.93 -65.38
CA SER A 11 5.82 -29.82 -65.86
C SER A 11 4.95 -31.09 -65.62
N LYS A 12 3.70 -31.13 -65.08
CA LYS A 12 2.54 -30.22 -64.77
C LYS A 12 1.76 -30.77 -63.52
N CYS A 13 1.01 -30.06 -62.64
CA CYS A 13 -0.18 -29.14 -62.66
C CYS A 13 -1.60 -29.79 -62.58
N LEU A 14 -2.48 -29.25 -61.69
CA LEU A 14 -3.98 -29.29 -61.57
C LEU A 14 -4.75 -30.39 -60.73
N THR A 15 -5.25 -30.00 -59.54
CA THR A 15 -6.67 -29.96 -58.98
C THR A 15 -7.81 -30.95 -59.40
N PRO A 16 -8.99 -31.09 -58.68
CA PRO A 16 -9.39 -30.89 -57.24
C PRO A 16 -10.53 -31.81 -56.62
N TYR A 17 -10.64 -31.92 -55.26
CA TYR A 17 -11.87 -32.26 -54.43
C TYR A 17 -12.60 -33.64 -54.65
N PRO A 18 -13.71 -34.07 -53.94
CA PRO A 18 -14.46 -33.61 -52.73
C PRO A 18 -14.90 -34.67 -51.63
N LYS A 19 -15.50 -34.21 -50.50
CA LYS A 19 -16.65 -34.72 -49.62
C LYS A 19 -16.92 -36.26 -49.43
N LYS A 20 -17.42 -36.84 -48.32
CA LYS A 20 -18.14 -36.45 -47.05
C LYS A 20 -17.86 -37.54 -45.93
N LYS A 21 -18.63 -38.09 -44.94
CA LYS A 21 -20.03 -38.06 -44.39
C LYS A 21 -20.15 -38.72 -42.94
N ASN A 22 -20.68 -38.03 -41.90
CA ASN A 22 -21.34 -38.50 -40.62
C ASN A 22 -20.65 -39.59 -39.69
N HIS A 23 -21.02 -39.92 -38.42
CA HIS A 23 -22.21 -39.72 -37.53
C HIS A 23 -21.87 -39.55 -35.99
N ILE A 24 -22.69 -38.75 -35.27
CA ILE A 24 -23.39 -38.93 -33.94
C ILE A 24 -22.90 -40.03 -32.94
N GLY A 25 -22.85 -39.87 -31.59
CA GLY A 25 -23.11 -38.73 -30.67
C GLY A 25 -23.61 -39.10 -29.22
N ARG A 26 -23.66 -38.12 -28.29
CA ARG A 26 -24.39 -38.05 -26.97
C ARG A 26 -24.06 -38.96 -25.73
N ARG A 27 -23.72 -38.28 -24.60
CA ARG A 27 -24.20 -38.42 -23.17
C ARG A 27 -23.77 -39.59 -22.22
N LEU A 28 -23.30 -39.16 -21.02
CA LEU A 28 -23.66 -39.57 -19.63
C LEU A 28 -23.00 -40.77 -18.87
N LEU A 29 -22.68 -40.48 -17.59
CA LEU A 29 -22.76 -41.29 -16.33
C LEU A 29 -21.69 -42.32 -15.87
N ARG A 30 -21.10 -42.00 -14.69
CA ARG A 30 -20.82 -42.82 -13.47
C ARG A 30 -20.50 -44.35 -13.55
N SER A 31 -19.28 -44.72 -13.14
CA SER A 31 -18.93 -45.77 -12.12
C SER A 31 -17.40 -45.70 -11.85
N ARG A 32 -16.84 -45.76 -10.62
CA ARG A 32 -16.79 -46.76 -9.51
C ARG A 32 -15.95 -48.03 -9.81
N GLY A 33 -14.91 -48.25 -8.98
CA GLY A 33 -13.91 -49.34 -9.05
C GLY A 33 -12.49 -48.74 -8.90
N TYR A 34 -11.72 -48.79 -7.78
CA TYR A 34 -11.33 -49.82 -6.79
C TYR A 34 -10.35 -50.89 -7.30
N VAL A 35 -9.51 -51.39 -6.36
CA VAL A 35 -8.44 -52.43 -6.47
C VAL A 35 -7.09 -51.89 -7.00
N ALA A 36 -5.91 -52.20 -6.41
CA ALA A 36 -5.56 -52.61 -5.03
C ALA A 36 -4.04 -52.44 -4.76
N THR A 37 -3.64 -52.39 -3.50
CA THR A 37 -2.24 -52.40 -3.03
C THR A 37 -1.68 -53.84 -2.95
N PRO A 38 -0.40 -54.10 -3.30
CA PRO A 38 0.26 -55.37 -3.02
C PRO A 38 0.92 -55.40 -1.62
N CYS A 39 0.92 -56.57 -0.98
CA CYS A 39 1.74 -56.89 0.20
C CYS A 39 2.37 -58.28 0.03
N ILE A 40 3.50 -58.53 0.68
CA ILE A 40 4.21 -59.82 0.65
C ILE A 40 4.56 -60.27 2.09
N LEU A 41 4.17 -61.52 2.39
CA LEU A 41 4.68 -62.56 3.32
C LEU A 41 5.78 -62.19 4.36
N HIS A 42 5.87 -62.78 5.58
CA HIS A 42 5.38 -64.07 6.12
C HIS A 42 4.86 -63.96 7.59
N GLY A 43 4.24 -65.03 8.14
CA GLY A 43 3.86 -65.20 9.58
C GLY A 43 4.83 -66.13 10.36
N PRO A 44 4.39 -66.95 11.36
CA PRO A 44 3.01 -67.26 11.81
C PRO A 44 2.79 -67.48 13.36
N GLN A 45 1.59 -68.01 13.72
CA GLN A 45 1.11 -68.55 15.03
C GLN A 45 0.62 -67.54 16.11
N GLY A 46 -0.47 -67.78 16.87
CA GLY A 46 -1.48 -68.86 16.80
C GLY A 46 -2.62 -68.78 17.85
N GLY A 47 -3.71 -69.55 17.67
CA GLY A 47 -4.90 -69.67 18.56
C GLY A 47 -6.06 -68.71 18.20
N LYS A 48 -7.28 -69.10 17.77
CA LYS A 48 -8.36 -69.96 18.37
C LYS A 48 -8.88 -69.39 19.71
N LYS A 49 -10.19 -69.21 19.96
CA LYS A 49 -11.40 -69.91 19.46
C LYS A 49 -12.66 -68.99 19.39
N CYS A 50 -13.82 -69.49 18.97
CA CYS A 50 -15.05 -68.72 18.65
C CYS A 50 -16.33 -69.18 19.41
N LEU A 51 -17.45 -68.47 19.13
CA LEU A 51 -18.88 -68.72 19.47
C LEU A 51 -19.34 -68.53 20.93
N GLU A 52 -20.60 -68.23 21.27
CA GLU A 52 -21.78 -67.50 20.73
C GLU A 52 -22.98 -67.87 21.67
N ILE A 53 -24.08 -67.09 21.62
CA ILE A 53 -25.45 -67.49 22.03
C ILE A 53 -25.75 -67.59 23.56
N ALA A 54 -27.02 -67.35 23.93
CA ALA A 54 -27.48 -67.07 25.30
C ALA A 54 -28.72 -67.90 25.72
N ALA A 55 -28.93 -68.08 27.04
CA ALA A 55 -30.11 -68.75 27.59
C ALA A 55 -30.57 -68.24 28.99
N ARG A 56 -31.44 -67.22 28.98
CA ARG A 56 -32.73 -67.13 29.70
C ARG A 56 -32.97 -68.00 30.95
N VAL A 57 -33.17 -67.36 32.12
CA VAL A 57 -33.89 -67.93 33.30
C VAL A 57 -34.95 -66.92 33.81
N LYS A 58 -36.01 -67.39 34.48
CA LYS A 58 -37.17 -66.60 34.98
C LYS A 58 -37.06 -66.24 36.47
N GLY A 59 -37.73 -65.15 36.89
CA GLY A 59 -37.88 -64.78 38.31
C GLY A 59 -39.08 -63.85 38.57
N SER A 60 -40.24 -64.44 38.86
CA SER A 60 -41.45 -63.85 39.45
C SER A 60 -41.16 -62.89 40.62
N SER A 61 -41.47 -61.60 40.54
CA SER A 61 -42.77 -60.95 40.84
C SER A 61 -43.10 -60.80 42.34
N GLY A 62 -43.15 -59.56 42.83
CA GLY A 62 -43.66 -59.23 44.17
C GLY A 62 -43.90 -57.72 44.33
N THR A 63 -45.16 -57.31 44.49
CA THR A 63 -45.58 -55.90 44.64
C THR A 63 -46.14 -55.64 46.03
N ARG A 64 -45.54 -54.69 46.78
CA ARG A 64 -46.17 -53.98 47.91
C ARG A 64 -45.34 -52.79 48.41
N GLY A 65 -45.92 -51.58 48.33
CA GLY A 65 -45.97 -50.66 49.48
C GLY A 65 -44.93 -49.53 49.64
N ILE A 66 -45.49 -48.32 49.80
CA ILE A 66 -45.07 -47.24 50.74
C ILE A 66 -43.97 -46.25 50.31
N LYS A 67 -44.45 -45.03 50.00
CA LYS A 67 -43.92 -43.66 50.28
C LYS A 67 -42.39 -43.42 50.31
N GLY A 68 -41.95 -42.55 49.40
CA GLY A 68 -40.74 -41.72 49.54
C GLY A 68 -40.84 -40.50 48.61
N ALA A 69 -40.34 -39.33 49.02
CA ALA A 69 -40.51 -38.07 48.27
C ALA A 69 -39.17 -37.41 47.92
N SER A 70 -39.07 -36.83 46.71
CA SER A 70 -38.24 -35.66 46.40
C SER A 70 -38.56 -35.14 44.99
N GLY A 71 -38.44 -33.82 44.78
CA GLY A 71 -38.59 -33.19 43.46
C GLY A 71 -37.27 -32.62 42.95
N ARG A 72 -37.13 -32.52 41.62
CA ARG A 72 -36.05 -31.79 40.92
C ARG A 72 -36.58 -31.22 39.61
N GLY A 73 -36.21 -29.99 39.26
CA GLY A 73 -36.64 -29.40 37.97
C GLY A 73 -36.38 -27.90 37.74
N SER A 74 -35.17 -27.38 37.99
CA SER A 74 -34.83 -25.98 37.64
C SER A 74 -33.32 -25.69 37.60
N SER A 75 -32.70 -25.74 36.42
CA SER A 75 -31.28 -25.34 36.26
C SER A 75 -30.85 -24.81 34.87
N CYS A 76 -31.79 -24.52 33.95
CA CYS A 76 -31.46 -24.06 32.59
C CYS A 76 -31.74 -22.56 32.31
N THR A 77 -32.51 -21.87 33.14
CA THR A 77 -32.89 -20.46 32.89
C THR A 77 -31.84 -19.44 33.34
N ALA A 78 -31.16 -19.68 34.45
CA ALA A 78 -30.25 -18.72 35.09
C ALA A 78 -29.03 -18.34 34.24
N ALA A 79 -28.49 -19.27 33.43
CA ALA A 79 -27.34 -18.99 32.57
C ALA A 79 -27.66 -18.01 31.43
N THR A 80 -28.88 -18.10 30.88
CA THR A 80 -29.33 -17.24 29.78
C THR A 80 -29.66 -15.84 30.29
N THR A 81 -30.33 -15.71 31.43
CA THR A 81 -30.61 -14.41 32.05
C THR A 81 -29.35 -13.70 32.51
N MET A 82 -28.34 -14.42 33.04
CA MET A 82 -27.06 -13.82 33.43
C MET A 82 -26.27 -13.28 32.23
N ARG A 83 -26.31 -13.96 31.07
CA ARG A 83 -25.71 -13.44 29.83
C ARG A 83 -26.43 -12.21 29.29
N ALA A 84 -27.77 -12.19 29.34
CA ALA A 84 -28.55 -11.02 28.94
C ALA A 84 -28.33 -9.83 29.89
N ALA A 85 -28.25 -10.07 31.20
CA ALA A 85 -27.94 -9.05 32.20
C ALA A 85 -26.53 -8.47 32.01
N LEU A 86 -25.53 -9.30 31.73
CA LEU A 86 -24.18 -8.83 31.37
C LEU A 86 -24.19 -7.96 30.10
N ALA A 87 -24.90 -8.38 29.04
CA ALA A 87 -24.99 -7.59 27.81
C ALA A 87 -25.72 -6.24 28.01
N LEU A 88 -26.75 -6.20 28.85
CA LEU A 88 -27.45 -4.96 29.21
C LEU A 88 -26.61 -4.06 30.13
N LEU A 89 -25.83 -4.64 31.04
CA LEU A 89 -24.87 -3.88 31.86
C LEU A 89 -23.75 -3.30 30.97
N PHE A 90 -23.28 -4.04 29.96
CA PHE A 90 -22.36 -3.54 28.94
C PHE A 90 -22.96 -2.37 28.14
N LEU A 91 -24.24 -2.44 27.75
CA LEU A 91 -24.91 -1.32 27.07
C LEU A 91 -25.08 -0.09 27.97
N ALA A 92 -25.41 -0.29 29.25
CA ALA A 92 -25.51 0.81 30.22
C ALA A 92 -24.15 1.44 30.53
N ILE A 93 -23.09 0.63 30.65
CA ILE A 93 -21.71 1.11 30.84
C ILE A 93 -21.19 1.77 29.56
N ALA A 94 -21.52 1.28 28.37
CA ALA A 94 -21.17 1.94 27.11
C ALA A 94 -21.79 3.34 27.01
N ALA A 95 -23.07 3.50 27.41
CA ALA A 95 -23.75 4.79 27.45
C ALA A 95 -23.21 5.76 28.53
N ALA A 96 -22.52 5.24 29.56
CA ALA A 96 -21.85 6.05 30.58
C ALA A 96 -20.39 6.36 30.21
N ALA A 97 -19.68 5.44 29.55
CA ALA A 97 -18.29 5.59 29.15
C ALA A 97 -18.11 6.59 27.98
N THR A 98 -19.14 6.79 27.15
CA THR A 98 -19.18 7.87 26.14
C THR A 98 -19.13 9.29 26.75
N ALA A 99 -19.20 9.43 28.07
CA ALA A 99 -19.01 10.71 28.76
C ALA A 99 -17.54 11.08 29.05
N TYR A 100 -16.58 10.22 28.70
CA TYR A 100 -15.16 10.57 28.65
C TYR A 100 -14.75 10.88 27.20
N PRO A 101 -14.72 12.16 26.78
CA PRO A 101 -13.94 12.53 25.63
C PRO A 101 -12.46 12.31 25.95
N GLU A 102 -11.81 11.38 25.24
CA GLU A 102 -10.42 11.67 24.86
C GLU A 102 -10.42 13.02 24.10
N PRO A 103 -9.41 13.88 24.29
CA PRO A 103 -9.38 15.17 23.60
C PRO A 103 -9.14 14.94 22.10
N THR A 104 -10.23 14.76 21.36
CA THR A 104 -10.29 15.02 19.93
C THR A 104 -10.00 16.51 19.73
N HIS A 105 -8.72 16.85 19.63
CA HIS A 105 -8.30 18.19 19.28
C HIS A 105 -8.92 18.55 17.94
N ASP A 106 -9.86 19.50 17.97
CA ASP A 106 -10.52 19.99 16.77
C ASP A 106 -9.58 20.95 16.04
N ASP A 107 -8.51 20.40 15.46
CA ASP A 107 -7.43 21.10 14.79
C ASP A 107 -7.82 21.69 13.42
N ARG A 108 -9.13 21.76 13.14
CA ARG A 108 -9.71 22.29 11.91
C ARG A 108 -9.69 23.81 11.92
N ILE A 109 -8.72 24.39 11.21
CA ILE A 109 -8.59 25.84 11.09
C ILE A 109 -9.47 26.35 9.94
N LEU A 110 -10.29 27.36 10.21
CA LEU A 110 -11.06 28.05 9.16
C LEU A 110 -10.08 28.79 8.23
N ALA A 111 -10.12 28.47 6.94
CA ALA A 111 -9.23 29.06 5.94
C ALA A 111 -9.53 30.54 5.69
N ASP A 112 -8.48 31.33 5.48
CA ASP A 112 -8.58 32.73 5.10
C ASP A 112 -8.59 32.93 3.56
N LYS A 113 -8.88 34.15 3.10
CA LYS A 113 -8.90 34.46 1.67
C LYS A 113 -7.53 34.31 0.99
N PRO A 114 -6.39 34.72 1.59
CA PRO A 114 -5.05 34.37 1.12
C PRO A 114 -4.86 32.87 0.86
N PHE A 115 -5.17 31.99 1.82
CA PHE A 115 -5.07 30.54 1.64
C PHE A 115 -5.95 30.06 0.47
N LEU A 116 -7.22 30.47 0.43
CA LEU A 116 -8.16 30.06 -0.61
C LEU A 116 -7.69 30.49 -2.01
N GLN A 117 -7.03 31.65 -2.12
CA GLN A 117 -6.39 32.10 -3.36
C GLN A 117 -5.18 31.22 -3.75
N ARG A 118 -4.31 30.87 -2.79
CA ARG A 118 -3.16 29.95 -3.02
C ARG A 118 -3.64 28.57 -3.47
N GLN A 119 -4.59 28.00 -2.75
CA GLN A 119 -5.23 26.71 -3.04
C GLN A 119 -5.85 26.71 -4.45
N LYS A 120 -6.64 27.74 -4.80
CA LYS A 120 -7.24 27.88 -6.12
C LYS A 120 -6.20 28.00 -7.25
N ALA A 121 -5.08 28.68 -7.01
CA ALA A 121 -3.98 28.80 -7.97
C ALA A 121 -3.27 27.45 -8.22
N ILE A 122 -3.04 26.64 -7.19
CA ILE A 122 -2.44 25.30 -7.33
C ILE A 122 -3.40 24.32 -8.03
N LEU A 123 -4.70 24.39 -7.75
CA LEU A 123 -5.71 23.59 -8.46
C LEU A 123 -5.74 23.89 -9.97
N LYS A 124 -5.65 25.17 -10.37
CA LYS A 124 -5.51 25.58 -11.79
C LYS A 124 -4.28 24.98 -12.46
N LEU A 125 -3.14 24.91 -11.76
CA LEU A 125 -1.91 24.34 -12.32
C LEU A 125 -2.04 22.83 -12.57
N LEU A 126 -2.78 22.10 -11.73
CA LEU A 126 -2.86 20.64 -11.73
C LEU A 126 -4.02 20.04 -12.54
N VAL A 127 -4.92 20.85 -13.09
CA VAL A 127 -5.97 20.38 -14.02
C VAL A 127 -5.45 20.34 -15.46
N ARG A 128 -5.74 19.22 -16.15
CA ARG A 128 -5.37 18.92 -17.55
C ARG A 128 -3.92 19.28 -17.86
N ILE A 129 -2.97 18.82 -17.04
CA ILE A 129 -1.53 19.09 -17.18
C ILE A 129 -0.92 18.60 -18.51
N GLN A 130 -1.60 17.67 -19.16
CA GLN A 130 -1.26 17.12 -20.48
C GLN A 130 -1.53 18.14 -21.60
N GLN A 131 -2.41 19.13 -21.41
CA GLN A 131 -2.61 20.24 -22.35
C GLN A 131 -1.89 21.52 -21.88
N PRO A 132 -1.50 22.43 -22.80
CA PRO A 132 -0.95 23.75 -22.46
C PRO A 132 -1.88 24.52 -21.50
N ASN A 133 -1.34 25.42 -20.69
CA ASN A 133 -2.19 26.17 -19.78
C ASN A 133 -3.23 27.02 -20.55
N TYR A 134 -4.44 27.04 -20.01
CA TYR A 134 -5.65 27.61 -20.61
C TYR A 134 -6.38 28.55 -19.64
N TYR A 135 -5.70 28.91 -18.53
CA TYR A 135 -6.09 29.97 -17.62
C TYR A 135 -5.25 31.22 -17.92
N ASP A 136 -5.87 32.23 -18.54
CA ASP A 136 -5.19 33.44 -19.01
C ASP A 136 -4.33 34.13 -17.93
N ASP A 137 -4.79 34.15 -16.67
CA ASP A 137 -4.04 34.72 -15.55
C ASP A 137 -2.72 33.99 -15.27
N GLN A 138 -2.67 32.67 -15.49
CA GLN A 138 -1.44 31.89 -15.33
C GLN A 138 -0.58 31.88 -16.60
N VAL A 139 -1.19 31.91 -17.78
CA VAL A 139 -0.48 32.04 -19.06
C VAL A 139 0.27 33.39 -19.12
N GLN A 140 -0.39 34.48 -18.72
CA GLN A 140 0.23 35.81 -18.63
C GLN A 140 1.30 35.86 -17.52
N LEU A 141 1.10 35.19 -16.39
CA LEU A 141 2.10 35.08 -15.33
C LEU A 141 3.36 34.33 -15.80
N ALA A 142 3.19 33.22 -16.52
CA ALA A 142 4.29 32.44 -17.08
C ALA A 142 5.04 33.21 -18.18
N ALA A 143 4.31 33.84 -19.10
CA ALA A 143 4.88 34.59 -20.23
C ALA A 143 5.59 35.90 -19.82
N SER A 144 5.27 36.46 -18.65
CA SER A 144 5.89 37.68 -18.13
C SER A 144 7.05 37.43 -17.16
N TYR A 145 7.35 36.17 -16.83
CA TYR A 145 8.36 35.82 -15.83
C TYR A 145 9.76 35.58 -16.42
N ASP A 146 10.62 36.60 -16.34
CA ASP A 146 12.07 36.45 -16.57
C ASP A 146 12.75 35.86 -15.32
N ILE A 147 12.99 34.55 -15.35
CA ILE A 147 13.67 33.82 -14.29
C ILE A 147 15.17 34.16 -14.15
N GLU A 148 15.85 34.63 -15.21
CA GLU A 148 17.27 35.04 -15.13
C GLU A 148 17.41 36.36 -14.38
N ALA A 149 16.51 37.33 -14.65
CA ALA A 149 16.44 38.59 -13.91
C ALA A 149 16.02 38.40 -12.44
N ASN A 150 15.21 37.38 -12.12
CA ASN A 150 14.68 37.14 -10.78
C ASN A 150 15.52 36.15 -9.93
N THR A 151 16.78 35.90 -10.31
CA THR A 151 17.71 34.99 -9.60
C THR A 151 17.88 35.26 -8.09
N ASN A 152 17.70 36.51 -7.63
CA ASN A 152 17.78 36.88 -6.21
C ASN A 152 16.54 36.47 -5.38
N ASN A 153 15.44 36.07 -6.03
CA ASN A 153 14.20 35.67 -5.34
C ASN A 153 14.24 34.20 -4.88
N TYR A 154 15.41 33.55 -4.95
CA TYR A 154 15.65 32.19 -4.52
C TYR A 154 16.72 32.15 -3.44
N LYS A 155 16.48 31.37 -2.37
CA LYS A 155 17.40 31.13 -1.24
C LYS A 155 18.78 30.64 -1.71
N ASN A 156 18.82 29.94 -2.84
CA ASN A 156 20.04 29.53 -3.53
C ASN A 156 20.01 29.97 -5.01
N PRO A 157 20.55 31.16 -5.36
CA PRO A 157 20.55 31.67 -6.74
C PRO A 157 21.28 30.81 -7.80
N GLN A 158 22.00 29.76 -7.39
CA GLN A 158 22.66 28.85 -8.34
C GLN A 158 21.69 27.85 -8.97
N VAL A 159 20.55 27.51 -8.32
CA VAL A 159 19.63 26.49 -8.86
C VAL A 159 18.96 26.94 -10.15
N VAL A 160 18.69 28.25 -10.28
CA VAL A 160 18.26 28.88 -11.54
C VAL A 160 19.28 28.66 -12.65
N LYS A 161 20.57 28.90 -12.38
CA LYS A 161 21.64 28.74 -13.37
C LYS A 161 21.84 27.27 -13.77
N GLN A 162 21.71 26.34 -12.81
CA GLN A 162 21.79 24.90 -13.06
C GLN A 162 20.62 24.40 -13.90
N PHE A 163 19.37 24.77 -13.54
CA PHE A 163 18.18 24.44 -14.32
C PHE A 163 18.29 24.99 -15.74
N LEU A 164 18.62 26.28 -15.91
CA LEU A 164 18.71 26.91 -17.23
C LEU A 164 19.84 26.34 -18.08
N TRP A 165 20.95 25.89 -17.48
CA TRP A 165 21.99 25.17 -18.21
C TRP A 165 21.47 23.84 -18.76
N ALA A 166 20.73 23.07 -17.96
CA ALA A 166 20.12 21.82 -18.40
C ALA A 166 19.00 22.06 -19.43
N TYR A 167 18.16 23.07 -19.24
CA TYR A 167 17.13 23.48 -20.19
C TYR A 167 17.73 23.87 -21.55
N LYS A 168 18.84 24.63 -21.56
CA LYS A 168 19.61 24.99 -22.77
C LYS A 168 20.37 23.79 -23.38
N LYS A 169 20.44 22.64 -22.71
CA LYS A 169 20.91 21.36 -23.26
C LYS A 169 19.78 20.45 -23.79
N GLY A 170 18.54 20.71 -23.37
CA GLY A 170 17.37 19.87 -23.60
C GLY A 170 17.07 18.98 -22.39
N LEU A 171 15.81 19.02 -21.95
CA LEU A 171 15.22 18.12 -20.96
C LEU A 171 14.30 17.11 -21.66
N LEU A 172 13.68 16.21 -20.90
CA LEU A 172 12.58 15.37 -21.35
C LEU A 172 11.47 16.21 -22.03
N PRO A 173 11.11 15.94 -23.31
CA PRO A 173 10.05 16.68 -23.98
C PRO A 173 8.67 16.44 -23.37
N ARG A 174 7.75 17.39 -23.57
CA ARG A 174 6.32 17.21 -23.25
C ARG A 174 5.66 16.12 -24.11
N GLY A 175 4.66 15.43 -23.57
CA GLY A 175 4.02 14.29 -24.24
C GLY A 175 4.86 13.01 -24.26
N VAL A 176 5.99 12.97 -23.54
CA VAL A 176 6.84 11.79 -23.41
C VAL A 176 6.59 11.10 -22.07
N SER A 177 6.55 9.77 -22.08
CA SER A 177 6.27 8.95 -20.90
C SER A 177 7.35 9.10 -19.83
N TYR A 178 6.95 9.54 -18.63
CA TYR A 178 7.84 9.86 -17.51
C TYR A 178 7.96 8.73 -16.49
N SER A 179 9.16 8.58 -15.91
CA SER A 179 9.47 7.75 -14.75
C SER A 179 10.45 8.47 -13.81
N PRO A 180 10.14 8.62 -12.50
CA PRO A 180 11.08 9.18 -11.53
C PRO A 180 12.25 8.22 -11.23
N TYR A 181 12.17 6.96 -11.65
CA TYR A 181 13.21 5.95 -11.45
C TYR A 181 14.33 6.02 -12.50
N TYR A 182 14.10 6.64 -13.67
CA TYR A 182 15.13 6.82 -14.69
C TYR A 182 16.08 7.96 -14.29
N THR A 183 17.36 7.63 -14.06
CA THR A 183 18.35 8.54 -13.44
C THR A 183 18.42 9.93 -14.09
N THR A 184 18.36 10.03 -15.43
CA THR A 184 18.33 11.33 -16.13
C THR A 184 17.03 12.11 -15.84
N GLN A 185 15.87 11.49 -16.03
CA GLN A 185 14.57 12.14 -15.78
C GLN A 185 14.41 12.52 -14.30
N SER A 186 14.95 11.71 -13.39
CA SER A 186 15.00 11.96 -11.94
C SER A 186 15.86 13.19 -11.61
N TYR A 187 17.04 13.31 -12.22
CA TYR A 187 17.92 14.48 -12.07
C TYR A 187 17.29 15.77 -12.63
N GLU A 188 16.68 15.70 -13.82
CA GLU A 188 15.92 16.82 -14.39
C GLU A 188 14.74 17.23 -13.48
N THR A 189 14.06 16.25 -12.86
CA THR A 189 13.00 16.50 -11.87
C THR A 189 13.56 17.17 -10.61
N LYS A 190 14.75 16.78 -10.13
CA LYS A 190 15.44 17.45 -9.03
C LYS A 190 15.66 18.92 -9.35
N LEU A 191 16.18 19.26 -10.54
CA LEU A 191 16.41 20.65 -10.93
C LEU A 191 15.11 21.48 -10.97
N ALA A 192 14.00 20.89 -11.41
CA ALA A 192 12.68 21.54 -11.37
C ALA A 192 12.15 21.69 -9.93
N PHE A 193 12.39 20.70 -9.06
CA PHE A 193 12.06 20.78 -7.64
C PHE A 193 12.92 21.81 -6.89
N ASP A 194 14.23 21.89 -7.17
CA ASP A 194 15.16 22.84 -6.55
C ASP A 194 14.67 24.30 -6.77
N LEU A 195 14.26 24.63 -8.00
CA LEU A 195 13.62 25.92 -8.31
C LEU A 195 12.41 26.22 -7.39
N LEU A 196 11.50 25.25 -7.24
CA LEU A 196 10.27 25.41 -6.47
C LEU A 196 10.54 25.45 -4.95
N TYR A 197 11.44 24.60 -4.45
CA TYR A 197 11.80 24.50 -3.03
C TYR A 197 12.55 25.74 -2.55
N TYR A 198 13.53 26.22 -3.33
CA TYR A 198 14.36 27.36 -2.93
C TYR A 198 13.73 28.74 -3.23
N ALA A 199 12.56 28.84 -3.87
CA ALA A 199 11.86 30.12 -4.03
C ALA A 199 11.56 30.77 -2.66
N ASN A 200 11.85 32.07 -2.50
CA ASN A 200 11.78 32.75 -1.20
C ASN A 200 10.36 32.80 -0.60
N ASP A 201 9.34 32.88 -1.45
CA ASP A 201 7.95 33.12 -1.09
C ASP A 201 6.97 32.44 -2.07
N PHE A 202 5.68 32.48 -1.74
CA PHE A 202 4.62 31.87 -2.54
C PHE A 202 4.45 32.52 -3.92
N ASP A 203 4.71 33.82 -4.07
CA ASP A 203 4.54 34.53 -5.35
C ASP A 203 5.62 34.12 -6.35
N THR A 204 6.88 34.05 -5.90
CA THR A 204 8.01 33.51 -6.65
C THR A 204 7.79 32.03 -6.97
N PHE A 205 7.32 31.23 -6.00
CA PHE A 205 6.94 29.84 -6.22
C PHE A 205 5.85 29.71 -7.31
N LEU A 206 4.78 30.51 -7.24
CA LEU A 206 3.67 30.44 -8.20
C LEU A 206 4.10 30.87 -9.61
N LYS A 207 4.91 31.92 -9.74
CA LYS A 207 5.52 32.36 -11.02
C LYS A 207 6.39 31.26 -11.62
N THR A 208 7.27 30.67 -10.80
CA THR A 208 8.13 29.55 -11.17
C THR A 208 7.31 28.34 -11.60
N ALA A 209 6.25 27.99 -10.87
CA ALA A 209 5.40 26.85 -11.16
C ALA A 209 4.56 27.05 -12.43
N ALA A 210 4.00 28.24 -12.65
CA ALA A 210 3.29 28.57 -13.89
C ALA A 210 4.22 28.50 -15.11
N TRP A 211 5.43 29.04 -14.99
CA TRP A 211 6.46 28.95 -16.03
C TRP A 211 6.88 27.50 -16.32
N LEU A 212 7.21 26.73 -15.28
CA LEU A 212 7.60 25.31 -15.42
C LEU A 212 6.49 24.46 -16.05
N ARG A 213 5.21 24.68 -15.68
CA ARG A 213 4.05 23.89 -16.15
C ARG A 213 4.03 23.70 -17.66
N ASP A 214 4.40 24.72 -18.41
CA ASP A 214 4.30 24.73 -19.88
C ASP A 214 5.65 24.50 -20.59
N ILE A 215 6.81 24.64 -19.90
CA ILE A 215 8.14 24.45 -20.51
C ILE A 215 8.81 23.09 -20.24
N ILE A 216 8.43 22.34 -19.20
CA ILE A 216 8.95 20.98 -18.94
C ILE A 216 7.89 19.89 -19.15
N ASN A 217 8.32 18.63 -19.15
CA ASN A 217 7.43 17.47 -19.22
C ASN A 217 6.39 17.49 -18.08
N GLU A 218 5.14 17.18 -18.43
CA GLU A 218 4.00 17.21 -17.51
C GLU A 218 4.17 16.30 -16.28
N GLY A 219 4.87 15.17 -16.42
CA GLY A 219 5.16 14.22 -15.34
C GLY A 219 6.25 14.72 -14.39
N GLN A 220 7.30 15.33 -14.94
CA GLN A 220 8.33 16.03 -14.16
C GLN A 220 7.72 17.20 -13.38
N PHE A 221 6.85 17.99 -14.01
CA PHE A 221 6.13 19.08 -13.35
C PHE A 221 5.25 18.57 -12.21
N HIS A 222 4.39 17.57 -12.46
CA HIS A 222 3.53 16.99 -11.43
C HIS A 222 4.31 16.42 -10.23
N TYR A 223 5.43 15.72 -10.48
CA TYR A 223 6.28 15.21 -9.41
C TYR A 223 6.92 16.37 -8.62
N ALA A 224 7.56 17.33 -9.30
CA ALA A 224 8.26 18.45 -8.66
C ALA A 224 7.35 19.37 -7.85
N ILE A 225 6.15 19.70 -8.35
CA ILE A 225 5.19 20.52 -7.59
C ILE A 225 4.58 19.75 -6.42
N SER A 226 4.39 18.43 -6.55
CA SER A 226 3.94 17.59 -5.43
C SER A 226 4.97 17.52 -4.32
N LEU A 227 6.26 17.34 -4.67
CA LEU A 227 7.35 17.44 -3.69
C LEU A 227 7.36 18.79 -2.98
N ALA A 228 7.23 19.89 -3.74
CA ALA A 228 7.25 21.23 -3.17
C ALA A 228 6.09 21.43 -2.17
N ALA A 229 4.89 20.93 -2.48
CA ALA A 229 3.74 20.98 -1.57
C ALA A 229 3.91 20.15 -0.29
N PHE A 230 4.68 19.06 -0.34
CA PHE A 230 4.95 18.18 0.81
C PHE A 230 6.14 18.65 1.68
N LEU A 231 7.05 19.45 1.12
CA LEU A 231 8.34 19.79 1.77
C LEU A 231 8.53 21.29 2.04
N ARG A 232 7.68 22.17 1.51
CA ARG A 232 7.70 23.61 1.85
C ARG A 232 6.75 23.94 3.00
N GLU A 233 7.29 24.57 4.03
CA GLU A 233 6.51 25.00 5.21
C GLU A 233 5.30 25.89 4.86
N ASP A 234 5.40 26.75 3.85
CA ASP A 234 4.33 27.65 3.41
C ASP A 234 3.25 27.00 2.54
N LEU A 235 3.40 25.70 2.23
CA LEU A 235 2.46 24.87 1.48
C LEU A 235 1.87 23.70 2.29
N ASN A 236 2.32 23.45 3.53
CA ASN A 236 1.87 22.33 4.37
C ASN A 236 0.34 22.20 4.55
N ASP A 237 -0.41 23.30 4.49
CA ASP A 237 -1.88 23.33 4.62
C ASP A 237 -2.63 23.18 3.27
N ILE A 238 -1.93 23.26 2.14
CA ILE A 238 -2.53 23.07 0.81
C ILE A 238 -3.07 21.64 0.70
N VAL A 239 -4.09 21.42 -0.14
CA VAL A 239 -4.61 20.09 -0.50
C VAL A 239 -4.44 19.86 -2.01
N LEU A 240 -3.54 18.97 -2.42
CA LEU A 240 -3.44 18.50 -3.80
C LEU A 240 -4.64 17.61 -4.18
N PRO A 241 -5.04 17.58 -5.47
CA PRO A 241 -5.94 16.54 -5.99
C PRO A 241 -5.26 15.16 -5.94
N PRO A 242 -6.04 14.07 -5.86
CA PRO A 242 -5.48 12.73 -5.87
C PRO A 242 -4.81 12.39 -7.23
N PRO A 243 -3.66 11.69 -7.26
CA PRO A 243 -2.97 11.32 -8.49
C PRO A 243 -3.82 10.53 -9.49
N TYR A 244 -4.81 9.76 -9.02
CA TYR A 244 -5.74 9.02 -9.87
C TYR A 244 -6.72 9.90 -10.66
N GLU A 245 -6.86 11.18 -10.31
CA GLU A 245 -7.60 12.16 -11.12
C GLU A 245 -6.65 13.01 -11.97
N ILE A 246 -5.38 13.17 -11.59
CA ILE A 246 -4.37 13.94 -12.37
C ILE A 246 -3.83 13.12 -13.55
N TYR A 247 -3.60 11.81 -13.35
CA TYR A 247 -3.22 10.84 -14.39
C TYR A 247 -4.16 9.62 -14.43
N PRO A 248 -5.46 9.76 -14.75
CA PRO A 248 -6.39 8.64 -14.73
C PRO A 248 -5.98 7.48 -15.65
N GLN A 249 -5.22 7.77 -16.72
CA GLN A 249 -4.72 6.78 -17.67
C GLN A 249 -3.72 5.76 -17.08
N LEU A 250 -3.18 6.02 -15.89
CA LEU A 250 -2.33 5.11 -15.11
C LEU A 250 -3.06 4.42 -13.94
N PHE A 251 -4.34 4.76 -13.71
CA PHE A 251 -5.15 4.18 -12.63
C PHE A 251 -6.41 3.44 -13.14
N VAL A 252 -6.82 3.69 -14.37
CA VAL A 252 -8.06 3.19 -14.98
C VAL A 252 -7.73 2.51 -16.30
N SER A 253 -8.40 1.37 -16.60
CA SER A 253 -8.09 0.55 -17.77
C SER A 253 -8.26 1.29 -19.10
N SER A 254 -7.39 0.98 -20.07
CA SER A 254 -7.28 1.70 -21.34
C SER A 254 -8.55 1.62 -22.20
N ASP A 255 -9.39 0.59 -22.02
CA ASP A 255 -10.70 0.48 -22.67
C ASP A 255 -11.73 1.50 -22.13
N ILE A 256 -11.61 1.93 -20.87
CA ILE A 256 -12.45 2.96 -20.25
C ILE A 256 -11.98 4.34 -20.66
N ILE A 257 -10.66 4.56 -20.64
CA ILE A 257 -10.02 5.77 -21.17
C ILE A 257 -10.40 5.98 -22.65
N GLN A 258 -10.39 4.92 -23.46
CA GLN A 258 -10.86 4.94 -24.85
C GLN A 258 -12.34 5.34 -24.98
N LYS A 259 -13.23 4.82 -24.12
CA LYS A 259 -14.66 5.24 -24.10
C LYS A 259 -14.83 6.71 -23.74
N ALA A 260 -14.01 7.25 -22.83
CA ALA A 260 -14.02 8.68 -22.49
C ALA A 260 -13.59 9.55 -23.69
N TYR A 261 -12.50 9.21 -24.38
CA TYR A 261 -12.09 9.89 -25.62
C TYR A 261 -13.18 9.84 -26.69
N GLU A 262 -13.74 8.66 -26.97
CA GLU A 262 -14.82 8.50 -27.94
C GLU A 262 -16.08 9.30 -27.59
N THR A 263 -16.38 9.47 -26.30
CA THR A 263 -17.51 10.27 -25.84
C THR A 263 -17.29 11.75 -26.13
N LYS A 264 -16.10 12.29 -25.83
CA LYS A 264 -15.72 13.67 -26.18
C LYS A 264 -15.67 13.91 -27.70
N MET A 265 -15.26 12.91 -28.48
CA MET A 265 -15.27 12.97 -29.95
C MET A 265 -16.69 12.96 -30.55
N LYS A 266 -17.69 12.42 -29.83
CA LYS A 266 -19.10 12.40 -30.24
C LYS A 266 -19.85 13.66 -29.75
N ASP A 267 -19.54 14.13 -28.54
CA ASP A 267 -20.15 15.30 -27.90
C ASP A 267 -19.21 16.53 -27.91
N VAL A 268 -18.72 16.89 -29.11
CA VAL A 268 -17.68 17.91 -29.31
C VAL A 268 -18.07 19.28 -28.76
N SER A 269 -19.36 19.64 -28.83
CA SER A 269 -19.87 20.97 -28.55
C SER A 269 -20.26 21.23 -27.08
N GLN A 270 -20.41 20.18 -26.26
CA GLN A 270 -20.70 20.24 -24.81
C GLN A 270 -21.71 21.32 -24.38
N THR A 271 -22.79 21.50 -25.15
CA THR A 271 -23.80 22.57 -24.96
C THR A 271 -24.66 22.45 -23.70
N SER A 272 -24.39 21.44 -22.87
CA SER A 272 -25.07 21.16 -21.60
C SER A 272 -24.20 20.24 -20.74
N HIS A 273 -24.26 20.42 -19.42
CA HIS A 273 -23.59 19.54 -18.47
C HIS A 273 -24.21 18.13 -18.51
N LYS A 274 -23.39 17.09 -18.66
CA LYS A 274 -23.82 15.68 -18.74
C LYS A 274 -22.84 14.78 -18.01
N THR A 275 -23.31 14.08 -16.98
CA THR A 275 -22.55 13.04 -16.29
C THR A 275 -22.46 11.78 -17.15
N TYR A 276 -21.25 11.31 -17.44
CA TYR A 276 -21.01 10.02 -18.11
C TYR A 276 -20.28 9.07 -17.15
N VAL A 277 -20.88 7.92 -16.85
CA VAL A 277 -20.30 6.92 -15.95
C VAL A 277 -19.96 5.64 -16.73
N PHE A 278 -18.67 5.31 -16.79
CA PHE A 278 -18.14 4.13 -17.47
C PHE A 278 -17.83 3.04 -16.43
N PRO A 279 -18.52 1.88 -16.43
CA PRO A 279 -18.28 0.81 -15.47
C PRO A 279 -16.99 0.03 -15.79
N ALA A 280 -16.15 -0.18 -14.77
CA ALA A 280 -14.97 -1.02 -14.84
C ALA A 280 -15.33 -2.49 -14.54
N ASN A 281 -14.93 -3.40 -15.42
CA ASN A 281 -15.23 -4.83 -15.34
C ASN A 281 -13.93 -5.65 -15.37
N TYR A 282 -13.45 -6.08 -14.21
CA TYR A 282 -12.27 -6.95 -14.10
C TYR A 282 -12.60 -8.37 -14.55
N THR A 283 -11.81 -8.92 -15.47
CA THR A 283 -11.93 -10.31 -15.94
C THR A 283 -10.78 -11.15 -15.38
N VAL A 284 -11.10 -12.16 -14.57
CA VAL A 284 -10.09 -13.05 -14.00
C VAL A 284 -9.65 -14.09 -15.03
N GLN A 285 -8.36 -14.11 -15.33
CA GLN A 285 -7.67 -15.06 -16.22
C GLN A 285 -6.54 -15.79 -15.48
N THR A 286 -5.88 -15.14 -14.52
CA THR A 286 -4.84 -15.71 -13.66
C THR A 286 -5.25 -15.67 -12.17
N PRO A 287 -4.67 -16.53 -11.29
CA PRO A 287 -4.99 -16.50 -9.86
C PRO A 287 -4.68 -15.16 -9.19
N GLU A 288 -3.62 -14.47 -9.63
CA GLU A 288 -3.24 -13.14 -9.15
C GLU A 288 -4.34 -12.09 -9.40
N GLN A 289 -5.17 -12.26 -10.43
CA GLN A 289 -6.28 -11.35 -10.72
C GLN A 289 -7.49 -11.52 -9.78
N PHE A 290 -7.48 -12.48 -8.84
CA PHE A 290 -8.40 -12.44 -7.71
C PHE A 290 -8.12 -11.26 -6.76
N LEU A 291 -6.92 -10.67 -6.82
CA LEU A 291 -6.43 -9.65 -5.89
C LEU A 291 -6.54 -8.21 -6.44
N THR A 292 -7.16 -8.01 -7.61
CA THR A 292 -7.23 -6.69 -8.29
C THR A 292 -7.93 -5.61 -7.46
N TYR A 293 -8.93 -5.97 -6.64
CA TYR A 293 -9.58 -5.02 -5.71
C TYR A 293 -8.63 -4.45 -4.64
N PHE A 294 -7.43 -5.03 -4.51
CA PHE A 294 -6.35 -4.58 -3.63
C PHE A 294 -5.21 -3.98 -4.46
N THR A 295 -4.62 -4.75 -5.39
CA THR A 295 -3.44 -4.31 -6.17
C THR A 295 -3.74 -3.13 -7.10
N GLU A 296 -4.95 -3.04 -7.65
CA GLU A 296 -5.42 -1.92 -8.47
C GLU A 296 -6.25 -0.88 -7.68
N ASP A 297 -6.30 -0.96 -6.34
CA ASP A 297 -6.97 0.08 -5.56
C ASP A 297 -6.26 1.43 -5.73
N VAL A 298 -7.03 2.44 -6.13
CA VAL A 298 -6.49 3.77 -6.45
C VAL A 298 -5.99 4.52 -5.21
N GLY A 299 -6.54 4.22 -4.04
CA GLY A 299 -6.03 4.69 -2.75
C GLY A 299 -4.72 4.01 -2.37
N LEU A 300 -4.61 2.68 -2.55
CA LEU A 300 -3.37 1.94 -2.25
C LEU A 300 -2.19 2.43 -3.11
N ASN A 301 -2.43 2.63 -4.40
CA ASN A 301 -1.41 3.14 -5.32
C ASN A 301 -1.10 4.64 -5.07
N THR A 302 -2.08 5.43 -4.62
CA THR A 302 -1.87 6.82 -4.19
C THR A 302 -1.01 6.90 -2.91
N TYR A 303 -1.32 6.09 -1.90
CA TYR A 303 -0.51 5.95 -0.68
C TYR A 303 0.96 5.65 -1.00
N TYR A 304 1.22 4.74 -1.94
CA TYR A 304 2.58 4.39 -2.36
C TYR A 304 3.30 5.54 -3.08
N ALA A 305 2.60 6.30 -3.93
CA ALA A 305 3.16 7.51 -4.54
C ALA A 305 3.42 8.62 -3.51
N TYR A 306 2.50 8.83 -2.56
CA TYR A 306 2.63 9.83 -1.48
C TYR A 306 3.76 9.51 -0.49
N TYR A 307 4.14 8.24 -0.30
CA TYR A 307 5.40 7.90 0.38
C TYR A 307 6.60 8.54 -0.35
N TYR A 308 6.68 8.41 -1.68
CA TYR A 308 7.78 8.96 -2.47
C TYR A 308 7.76 10.48 -2.61
N PHE A 309 6.61 11.12 -2.36
CA PHE A 309 6.51 12.57 -2.24
C PHE A 309 7.00 13.09 -0.89
N ASN A 310 6.73 12.35 0.22
CA ASN A 310 7.31 12.65 1.53
C ASN A 310 8.82 12.36 1.61
N TYR A 311 9.29 11.29 0.95
CA TYR A 311 10.68 10.81 1.05
C TYR A 311 11.33 10.65 -0.34
N PRO A 312 11.62 11.73 -1.07
CA PRO A 312 12.11 11.64 -2.45
C PRO A 312 13.48 10.97 -2.50
N THR A 313 13.63 9.95 -3.37
CA THR A 313 14.83 9.10 -3.40
C THR A 313 16.12 9.89 -3.65
N PHE A 314 16.07 10.97 -4.44
CA PHE A 314 17.26 11.80 -4.72
C PHE A 314 17.63 12.78 -3.59
N LEU A 315 16.73 13.10 -2.66
CA LEU A 315 16.91 14.16 -1.67
C LEU A 315 17.88 13.72 -0.56
N ASN A 316 19.01 14.41 -0.45
CA ASN A 316 20.00 14.24 0.61
C ASN A 316 19.73 15.21 1.78
N SER A 317 19.57 14.69 2.97
CA SER A 317 19.27 15.43 4.20
C SER A 317 20.25 16.61 4.44
N THR A 318 21.54 16.42 4.16
CA THR A 318 22.58 17.47 4.32
C THR A 318 22.55 18.56 3.24
N GLU A 319 22.12 18.24 2.02
CA GLU A 319 22.09 19.19 0.88
C GLU A 319 20.98 20.24 1.04
N TYR A 320 19.85 19.87 1.64
CA TYR A 320 18.65 20.71 1.77
C TYR A 320 18.41 21.26 3.19
N ASP A 321 19.30 20.94 4.14
CA ASP A 321 19.18 21.21 5.58
C ASP A 321 17.86 20.68 6.19
N VAL A 322 17.53 19.42 5.86
CA VAL A 322 16.30 18.73 6.28
C VAL A 322 16.66 17.41 6.94
N HIS A 323 16.08 17.13 8.11
CA HIS A 323 16.18 15.82 8.75
C HIS A 323 14.93 14.97 8.51
N PHE A 324 15.12 13.70 8.18
CA PHE A 324 14.07 12.68 8.12
C PHE A 324 14.35 11.61 9.19
N ASP A 325 13.67 11.71 10.34
CA ASP A 325 13.88 10.75 11.42
C ASP A 325 13.43 9.33 11.00
N ARG A 326 14.27 8.34 11.33
CA ARG A 326 14.07 6.91 11.04
C ARG A 326 13.76 6.56 9.57
N ARG A 327 14.12 7.41 8.59
CA ARG A 327 13.89 7.24 7.13
C ARG A 327 14.10 5.81 6.63
N GLY A 328 15.25 5.21 6.93
CA GLY A 328 15.61 3.87 6.45
C GLY A 328 14.88 2.73 7.18
N GLU A 329 14.52 2.93 8.45
CA GLU A 329 13.68 1.96 9.17
C GLU A 329 12.24 2.00 8.68
N LEU A 330 11.71 3.21 8.45
CA LEU A 330 10.42 3.43 7.84
C LEU A 330 10.38 2.82 6.44
N PHE A 331 11.44 3.01 5.64
CA PHE A 331 11.57 2.38 4.33
C PHE A 331 11.32 0.87 4.42
N TYR A 332 12.02 0.16 5.31
CA TYR A 332 11.80 -1.27 5.56
C TYR A 332 10.37 -1.56 5.99
N TYR A 333 9.88 -0.85 7.02
CA TYR A 333 8.62 -1.16 7.68
C TYR A 333 7.43 -1.00 6.73
N THR A 334 7.37 0.10 5.96
CA THR A 334 6.37 0.34 4.92
C THR A 334 6.26 -0.85 3.94
N ARG A 335 7.40 -1.42 3.50
CA ARG A 335 7.39 -2.56 2.56
C ARG A 335 7.09 -3.89 3.24
N GLN A 336 7.53 -4.11 4.48
CA GLN A 336 7.17 -5.31 5.26
C GLN A 336 5.67 -5.35 5.58
N GLN A 337 5.08 -4.23 5.96
CA GLN A 337 3.64 -4.12 6.20
C GLN A 337 2.83 -4.32 4.91
N LEU A 338 3.25 -3.74 3.77
CA LEU A 338 2.66 -4.01 2.46
C LEU A 338 2.72 -5.50 2.07
N LEU A 339 3.85 -6.18 2.32
CA LEU A 339 4.00 -7.61 2.08
C LEU A 339 3.07 -8.45 2.96
N ALA A 340 3.08 -8.20 4.27
CA ALA A 340 2.20 -8.88 5.23
C ALA A 340 0.74 -8.74 4.82
N ARG A 341 0.32 -7.49 4.56
CA ARG A 341 -1.04 -7.11 4.17
C ARG A 341 -1.47 -7.75 2.83
N TYR A 342 -0.56 -7.88 1.87
CA TYR A 342 -0.80 -8.61 0.61
C TYR A 342 -0.91 -10.12 0.84
N SER A 343 -0.02 -10.75 1.63
CA SER A 343 -0.16 -12.15 2.02
C SER A 343 -1.48 -12.44 2.76
N LEU A 344 -2.06 -11.47 3.49
CA LEU A 344 -3.41 -11.65 4.07
C LEU A 344 -4.49 -11.76 2.98
N GLU A 345 -4.45 -10.95 1.92
CA GLU A 345 -5.39 -11.09 0.78
C GLU A 345 -5.18 -12.40 0.01
N ARG A 346 -3.94 -12.88 -0.11
CA ARG A 346 -3.63 -14.20 -0.70
C ARG A 346 -4.35 -15.31 0.08
N LEU A 347 -4.25 -15.30 1.41
CA LEU A 347 -4.96 -16.24 2.30
C LEU A 347 -6.50 -16.12 2.21
N SER A 348 -7.03 -14.92 1.92
CA SER A 348 -8.46 -14.69 1.67
C SER A 348 -9.00 -15.33 0.38
N TRP A 349 -8.11 -15.82 -0.48
CA TRP A 349 -8.41 -16.61 -1.68
C TRP A 349 -7.74 -17.99 -1.72
N ASP A 350 -7.17 -18.43 -0.59
CA ASP A 350 -6.44 -19.71 -0.45
C ASP A 350 -5.26 -19.85 -1.45
N LEU A 351 -4.66 -18.71 -1.83
CA LEU A 351 -3.45 -18.65 -2.63
C LEU A 351 -2.20 -18.92 -1.76
N PRO A 352 -1.14 -19.54 -2.32
CA PRO A 352 0.12 -19.74 -1.61
C PRO A 352 0.81 -18.41 -1.28
N ASP A 353 1.74 -18.45 -0.32
CA ASP A 353 2.58 -17.29 0.03
C ASP A 353 3.45 -16.81 -1.16
N ILE A 354 3.95 -15.59 -1.06
CA ILE A 354 4.72 -14.90 -2.09
C ILE A 354 6.08 -15.58 -2.26
N GLU A 355 6.33 -16.17 -3.43
CA GLU A 355 7.66 -16.62 -3.82
C GLU A 355 8.59 -15.42 -4.08
N ALA A 356 9.88 -15.56 -3.76
CA ALA A 356 10.85 -14.50 -3.98
C ALA A 356 11.31 -14.46 -5.44
N TYR A 357 11.62 -13.28 -5.97
CA TYR A 357 12.33 -13.18 -7.24
C TYR A 357 13.78 -13.71 -7.11
N TYR A 358 14.27 -14.45 -8.10
CA TYR A 358 15.69 -14.85 -8.24
C TYR A 358 16.21 -14.45 -9.63
N TYR A 359 17.38 -13.81 -9.68
CA TYR A 359 17.99 -13.28 -10.93
C TYR A 359 18.16 -14.34 -12.02
N ASP A 360 18.51 -15.56 -11.62
CA ASP A 360 18.84 -16.67 -12.51
C ASP A 360 17.62 -17.52 -12.90
N THR A 361 16.40 -17.03 -12.63
CA THR A 361 15.13 -17.69 -13.00
C THR A 361 14.17 -16.73 -13.72
N PRO A 362 13.39 -17.22 -14.72
CA PRO A 362 12.32 -16.44 -15.33
C PRO A 362 11.17 -16.12 -14.37
N PHE A 363 10.44 -15.03 -14.65
CA PHE A 363 9.18 -14.73 -13.97
C PHE A 363 8.07 -15.71 -14.40
N GLN A 364 7.62 -16.54 -13.47
CA GLN A 364 6.47 -17.45 -13.65
C GLN A 364 5.10 -16.76 -13.44
N THR A 365 5.08 -15.44 -13.26
CA THR A 365 3.87 -14.63 -13.07
C THR A 365 3.71 -13.57 -14.17
N THR A 366 2.91 -13.90 -15.17
CA THR A 366 2.44 -13.00 -16.23
C THR A 366 1.73 -11.78 -15.67
N TYR A 367 1.91 -10.61 -16.29
CA TYR A 367 1.15 -9.41 -15.96
C TYR A 367 0.80 -8.60 -17.22
N TYR A 368 -0.50 -8.35 -17.38
CA TYR A 368 -1.07 -7.51 -18.43
C TYR A 368 -1.62 -6.23 -17.77
N PRO A 369 -0.95 -5.07 -17.89
CA PRO A 369 -1.37 -3.87 -17.19
C PRO A 369 -2.74 -3.35 -17.61
N ASN A 370 -3.09 -3.49 -18.90
CA ASN A 370 -4.26 -2.85 -19.51
C ASN A 370 -4.31 -1.33 -19.26
N LEU A 371 -3.16 -0.68 -19.16
CA LEU A 371 -2.97 0.76 -18.97
C LEU A 371 -2.22 1.35 -20.17
N ARG A 372 -2.44 2.63 -20.45
CA ARG A 372 -1.90 3.33 -21.62
C ARG A 372 -1.49 4.75 -21.23
N TYR A 373 -0.29 5.18 -21.58
CA TYR A 373 0.18 6.54 -21.34
C TYR A 373 -0.64 7.58 -22.13
N PRO A 374 -0.70 8.86 -21.69
CA PRO A 374 -1.46 9.91 -22.38
C PRO A 374 -1.10 10.08 -23.87
N ASN A 375 0.13 9.75 -24.25
CA ASN A 375 0.62 9.81 -25.64
C ASN A 375 0.22 8.61 -26.52
N GLY A 376 -0.57 7.68 -25.99
CA GLY A 376 -1.10 6.52 -26.73
C GLY A 376 -0.26 5.24 -26.64
N GLN A 377 0.90 5.26 -25.97
CA GLN A 377 1.72 4.05 -25.78
C GLN A 377 1.13 3.14 -24.69
N GLU A 378 1.01 1.84 -24.95
CA GLU A 378 0.65 0.88 -23.89
C GLU A 378 1.74 0.78 -22.82
N VAL A 379 1.34 0.55 -21.57
CA VAL A 379 2.27 0.13 -20.51
C VAL A 379 2.73 -1.31 -20.83
N PRO A 380 4.05 -1.58 -20.88
CA PRO A 380 4.59 -2.91 -21.23
C PRO A 380 4.01 -4.09 -20.44
N VAL A 381 3.62 -5.12 -21.19
CA VAL A 381 3.25 -6.45 -20.69
C VAL A 381 4.49 -7.24 -20.29
N ARG A 382 4.43 -7.97 -19.17
CA ARG A 382 5.38 -9.05 -18.89
C ARG A 382 4.74 -10.40 -19.23
N PRO A 383 5.25 -11.15 -20.22
CA PRO A 383 4.73 -12.47 -20.55
C PRO A 383 5.07 -13.52 -19.48
N PHE A 384 4.47 -14.71 -19.58
CA PHE A 384 4.91 -15.88 -18.82
C PHE A 384 6.33 -16.29 -19.25
N ASP A 385 7.09 -16.90 -18.34
CA ASP A 385 8.45 -17.41 -18.58
C ASP A 385 9.44 -16.34 -19.08
N TYR A 386 9.23 -15.08 -18.68
CA TYR A 386 10.12 -13.99 -19.07
C TYR A 386 11.47 -14.11 -18.35
N TYR A 387 12.47 -14.65 -19.04
CA TYR A 387 13.86 -14.74 -18.58
C TYR A 387 14.69 -13.55 -19.07
N TYR A 388 15.49 -12.97 -18.17
CA TYR A 388 16.36 -11.85 -18.52
C TYR A 388 17.48 -12.22 -19.51
N GLY A 389 18.01 -13.45 -19.47
CA GLY A 389 19.19 -13.87 -20.26
C GLY A 389 19.02 -13.88 -21.79
N TYR A 390 17.91 -13.35 -22.31
CA TYR A 390 17.71 -13.00 -23.72
C TYR A 390 18.11 -11.54 -24.07
N ALA A 391 18.46 -10.71 -23.07
CA ALA A 391 18.99 -9.36 -23.25
C ALA A 391 20.45 -9.41 -23.77
N ASN A 392 20.60 -9.38 -25.09
CA ASN A 392 21.89 -9.52 -25.77
C ASN A 392 22.62 -8.17 -25.88
N ASN A 393 23.91 -8.14 -25.49
CA ASN A 393 24.98 -7.21 -25.93
C ASN A 393 24.78 -5.68 -25.87
N TYR A 394 23.62 -5.16 -25.47
CA TYR A 394 23.31 -3.71 -25.48
C TYR A 394 22.94 -3.12 -24.10
N ASP A 395 22.88 -3.96 -23.06
CA ASP A 395 22.39 -3.54 -21.74
C ASP A 395 23.45 -2.82 -20.90
N TYR A 396 23.02 -1.76 -20.22
CA TYR A 396 23.86 -0.86 -19.43
C TYR A 396 24.05 -1.30 -17.97
N TYR A 397 23.35 -2.36 -17.56
CA TYR A 397 23.42 -2.97 -16.23
C TYR A 397 23.48 -4.50 -16.39
N PHE A 398 24.56 -5.13 -15.97
CA PHE A 398 24.62 -6.60 -15.97
C PHE A 398 23.94 -7.12 -14.70
N PRO A 399 23.24 -8.28 -14.72
CA PRO A 399 22.76 -8.93 -13.51
C PRO A 399 23.88 -9.16 -12.49
N GLU A 400 25.10 -9.35 -12.98
CA GLU A 400 26.34 -9.52 -12.22
C GLU A 400 26.67 -8.25 -11.40
N ASP A 401 26.32 -7.05 -11.88
CA ASP A 401 26.38 -5.82 -11.09
C ASP A 401 25.33 -5.82 -9.98
N ILE A 402 24.08 -6.18 -10.30
CA ILE A 402 22.96 -6.21 -9.33
C ILE A 402 23.27 -7.23 -8.21
N LYS A 403 23.69 -8.45 -8.59
CA LYS A 403 24.21 -9.49 -7.70
C LYS A 403 25.39 -8.98 -6.87
N SER A 404 26.32 -8.21 -7.47
CA SER A 404 27.47 -7.63 -6.75
C SER A 404 27.05 -6.58 -5.72
N TYR A 405 26.10 -5.69 -6.03
CA TYR A 405 25.57 -4.74 -5.06
C TYR A 405 24.83 -5.43 -3.91
N GLU A 406 23.98 -6.41 -4.23
CA GLU A 406 23.26 -7.20 -3.22
C GLU A 406 24.24 -7.98 -2.31
N ASN A 407 25.30 -8.55 -2.87
CA ASN A 407 26.34 -9.24 -2.09
C ASN A 407 27.13 -8.26 -1.20
N ARG A 408 27.51 -7.06 -1.69
CA ARG A 408 28.14 -6.03 -0.84
C ARG A 408 27.28 -5.61 0.34
N ILE A 409 25.95 -5.66 0.20
CA ILE A 409 25.01 -5.41 1.31
C ILE A 409 24.98 -6.61 2.27
N ARG A 410 24.93 -7.85 1.78
CA ARG A 410 25.07 -9.06 2.62
C ARG A 410 26.37 -9.03 3.42
N ASP A 411 27.49 -8.76 2.75
CA ASP A 411 28.81 -8.66 3.36
C ASP A 411 28.82 -7.59 4.46
N GLY A 412 28.23 -6.41 4.21
CA GLY A 412 28.13 -5.35 5.22
C GLY A 412 27.22 -5.69 6.42
N ILE A 413 26.14 -6.45 6.21
CA ILE A 413 25.31 -7.02 7.29
C ILE A 413 26.13 -8.03 8.11
N ASP A 414 26.89 -8.89 7.45
CA ASP A 414 27.65 -9.99 8.07
C ASP A 414 28.91 -9.51 8.79
N PHE A 415 29.60 -8.50 8.25
CA PHE A 415 30.69 -7.78 8.93
C PHE A 415 30.20 -6.76 9.96
N GLY A 416 28.91 -6.42 9.95
CA GLY A 416 28.26 -5.50 10.89
C GLY A 416 28.56 -4.03 10.69
N PHE A 417 29.04 -3.61 9.52
CA PHE A 417 29.23 -2.19 9.19
C PHE A 417 29.13 -1.90 7.69
N PHE A 418 28.72 -0.67 7.35
CA PHE A 418 28.86 -0.13 5.99
C PHE A 418 29.99 0.90 5.89
N PHE A 419 30.63 0.96 4.72
CA PHE A 419 31.66 1.97 4.43
C PHE A 419 31.04 3.31 4.06
N SER A 420 31.60 4.40 4.59
CA SER A 420 31.38 5.76 4.08
C SER A 420 31.93 5.93 2.66
N GLY A 421 31.54 7.02 1.97
CA GLY A 421 32.01 7.39 0.63
C GLY A 421 33.54 7.52 0.50
N THR A 422 34.24 7.79 1.60
CA THR A 422 35.72 7.87 1.64
C THR A 422 36.41 6.53 1.96
N GLY A 423 35.64 5.50 2.34
CA GLY A 423 36.14 4.23 2.87
C GLY A 423 36.76 4.30 4.28
N LYS A 424 37.02 5.51 4.82
CA LYS A 424 37.72 5.70 6.11
C LYS A 424 36.82 5.48 7.32
N VAL A 425 35.61 6.04 7.28
CA VAL A 425 34.61 5.86 8.34
C VAL A 425 33.79 4.59 8.06
N LYS A 426 33.56 3.80 9.11
CA LYS A 426 32.65 2.65 9.13
C LYS A 426 31.41 3.02 9.95
N HIS A 427 30.24 2.74 9.41
CA HIS A 427 28.95 2.93 10.09
C HIS A 427 28.52 1.59 10.67
N SER A 428 28.64 1.42 11.99
CA SER A 428 28.26 0.18 12.69
C SER A 428 26.75 -0.07 12.58
N LEU A 429 26.37 -1.34 12.41
CA LEU A 429 24.96 -1.77 12.31
C LEU A 429 24.41 -2.34 13.63
N TYR A 430 25.28 -2.66 14.59
CA TYR A 430 24.93 -3.39 15.81
C TYR A 430 25.33 -2.68 17.13
N GLU A 431 26.13 -1.60 17.09
CA GLU A 431 26.38 -0.77 18.29
C GLU A 431 25.14 0.07 18.66
N ASP A 432 24.47 0.63 17.65
CA ASP A 432 23.20 1.33 17.77
C ASP A 432 22.26 0.74 16.70
N HIS A 433 21.34 -0.10 17.16
CA HIS A 433 20.45 -0.85 16.28
C HIS A 433 19.44 0.04 15.52
N LEU A 434 19.11 1.23 16.04
CA LEU A 434 18.19 2.17 15.38
C LEU A 434 18.92 2.91 14.25
N LYS A 435 20.15 3.37 14.49
CA LYS A 435 21.01 3.90 13.42
C LYS A 435 21.38 2.82 12.39
N GLY A 436 21.67 1.61 12.84
CA GLY A 436 22.04 0.48 12.00
C GLY A 436 20.97 0.10 10.97
N ILE A 437 19.71 -0.03 11.40
CA ILE A 437 18.62 -0.29 10.45
C ILE A 437 18.32 0.91 9.55
N ASN A 438 18.55 2.15 10.01
CA ASN A 438 18.42 3.32 9.15
C ASN A 438 19.46 3.28 8.02
N TYR A 439 20.74 3.10 8.34
CA TYR A 439 21.81 2.95 7.34
C TYR A 439 21.52 1.82 6.36
N LEU A 440 20.96 0.69 6.82
CA LEU A 440 20.56 -0.43 5.97
C LEU A 440 19.41 -0.07 5.02
N GLY A 441 18.43 0.70 5.49
CA GLY A 441 17.36 1.25 4.66
C GLY A 441 17.89 2.21 3.59
N ASP A 442 18.72 3.18 3.98
CA ASP A 442 19.31 4.16 3.06
C ASP A 442 20.22 3.51 2.03
N VAL A 443 20.92 2.44 2.40
CA VAL A 443 21.79 1.64 1.52
C VAL A 443 20.99 0.75 0.56
N ILE A 444 19.86 0.17 0.98
CA ILE A 444 19.00 -0.66 0.10
C ILE A 444 18.11 0.21 -0.82
N GLU A 445 17.61 1.35 -0.32
CA GLU A 445 16.89 2.34 -1.14
C GLU A 445 17.86 3.11 -2.06
N GLY A 446 19.18 3.08 -1.83
CA GLY A 446 20.14 3.82 -2.65
C GLY A 446 19.83 5.32 -2.71
N ASN A 447 19.24 5.86 -1.63
CA ASN A 447 18.65 7.19 -1.58
C ASN A 447 19.70 8.30 -1.36
N GLY A 448 19.23 9.54 -1.26
CA GLY A 448 20.07 10.73 -1.05
C GLY A 448 21.06 10.60 0.10
N ASP A 449 20.78 9.78 1.10
CA ASP A 449 21.55 9.63 2.34
C ASP A 449 22.39 8.34 2.40
N THR A 450 22.41 7.52 1.34
CA THR A 450 23.28 6.34 1.23
C THR A 450 24.75 6.67 1.53
N SER A 451 25.30 6.00 2.55
CA SER A 451 26.67 6.21 3.06
C SER A 451 27.77 6.11 1.99
N ASN A 452 27.61 5.25 0.98
CA ASN A 452 28.50 5.17 -0.19
C ASN A 452 27.75 4.78 -1.48
N LYS A 453 27.20 5.80 -2.15
CA LYS A 453 26.47 5.75 -3.44
C LYS A 453 27.23 5.06 -4.59
N ARG A 454 28.57 5.01 -4.53
CA ARG A 454 29.40 4.34 -5.55
C ARG A 454 29.58 2.84 -5.26
N PHE A 455 29.66 2.46 -4.00
CA PHE A 455 29.95 1.08 -3.61
C PHE A 455 28.69 0.22 -3.49
N TYR A 456 27.60 0.77 -2.92
CA TYR A 456 26.32 0.08 -2.72
C TYR A 456 25.26 0.39 -3.79
N ALA A 457 25.63 1.13 -4.85
CA ALA A 457 24.76 1.75 -5.85
C ALA A 457 23.97 2.98 -5.36
N TRP A 458 23.22 3.56 -6.29
CA TRP A 458 22.48 4.82 -6.22
C TRP A 458 21.13 4.68 -6.92
N ASN A 459 20.16 5.53 -6.57
CA ASN A 459 18.83 5.61 -7.18
C ASN A 459 18.11 4.25 -7.20
N THR A 460 17.82 3.73 -6.00
CA THR A 460 16.99 2.53 -5.78
C THR A 460 17.41 1.30 -6.59
N ALA A 461 18.68 1.13 -6.98
CA ALA A 461 19.13 0.09 -7.92
C ALA A 461 18.71 -1.36 -7.60
N LEU A 462 18.61 -1.78 -6.34
CA LEU A 462 18.14 -3.14 -5.97
C LEU A 462 16.62 -3.32 -6.03
N ILE A 463 15.87 -2.22 -6.14
CA ILE A 463 14.46 -2.17 -6.48
C ILE A 463 14.36 -1.96 -7.99
N ASN A 464 14.80 -0.80 -8.47
CA ASN A 464 14.70 -0.33 -9.85
C ASN A 464 15.32 -1.28 -10.85
N ASN A 465 16.48 -1.89 -10.64
CA ASN A 465 17.08 -2.71 -11.69
C ASN A 465 16.28 -4.00 -11.94
N PRO A 466 15.85 -4.78 -10.93
CA PRO A 466 14.80 -5.80 -11.10
C PRO A 466 13.52 -5.32 -11.83
N LEU A 467 13.01 -4.12 -11.51
CA LEU A 467 11.87 -3.52 -12.20
C LEU A 467 12.20 -3.10 -13.65
N ASN A 468 13.46 -2.74 -13.90
CA ASN A 468 14.03 -2.39 -15.21
C ASN A 468 14.45 -3.60 -16.04
N VAL A 469 14.66 -4.80 -15.48
CA VAL A 469 15.10 -5.99 -16.25
C VAL A 469 13.99 -7.01 -16.50
N SER A 470 12.78 -6.75 -15.99
CA SER A 470 11.64 -7.69 -16.00
C SER A 470 10.62 -7.46 -17.12
N THR A 471 10.92 -6.61 -18.12
CA THR A 471 10.02 -6.34 -19.27
C THR A 471 10.77 -6.19 -20.60
N PRO A 472 10.10 -6.32 -21.77
CA PRO A 472 10.80 -6.43 -23.06
C PRO A 472 11.46 -5.16 -23.64
N ASN A 473 11.04 -3.96 -23.23
CA ASN A 473 11.46 -2.69 -23.87
C ASN A 473 12.88 -2.22 -23.53
N VAL A 474 13.60 -2.96 -22.68
CA VAL A 474 14.69 -2.46 -21.83
C VAL A 474 15.95 -2.10 -22.61
N THR A 475 16.20 -2.83 -23.69
CA THR A 475 17.43 -2.86 -24.50
C THR A 475 17.75 -1.58 -25.29
N PHE A 476 16.98 -0.49 -25.15
CA PHE A 476 17.18 0.74 -25.93
C PHE A 476 16.95 2.09 -25.19
N PHE A 477 16.63 2.09 -23.89
CA PHE A 477 16.24 3.32 -23.17
C PHE A 477 17.35 4.38 -23.03
N TYR A 478 18.62 3.98 -22.90
CA TYR A 478 19.74 4.94 -22.84
C TYR A 478 20.01 5.65 -24.19
N VAL A 479 19.43 5.14 -25.28
CA VAL A 479 19.58 5.69 -26.64
C VAL A 479 18.30 6.41 -27.10
N SER A 480 17.13 6.04 -26.57
CA SER A 480 15.87 6.74 -26.84
C SER A 480 15.03 6.98 -25.58
N SER A 481 14.77 8.26 -25.29
CA SER A 481 13.79 8.71 -24.29
C SER A 481 12.33 8.42 -24.68
N GLN A 482 12.09 7.64 -25.74
CA GLN A 482 10.80 7.52 -26.41
C GLN A 482 10.03 6.24 -26.07
N LEU A 483 10.60 5.31 -25.30
CA LEU A 483 9.95 4.05 -24.93
C LEU A 483 9.08 4.22 -23.66
N ALA A 484 7.98 3.48 -23.60
CA ALA A 484 7.04 3.51 -22.48
C ALA A 484 7.58 2.72 -21.26
N PRO A 485 7.64 3.32 -20.05
CA PRO A 485 8.00 2.61 -18.83
C PRO A 485 6.96 1.53 -18.45
N SER A 486 7.42 0.40 -17.92
CA SER A 486 6.57 -0.64 -17.35
C SER A 486 5.78 -0.17 -16.12
N ALA A 487 4.77 -0.94 -15.70
CA ALA A 487 4.03 -0.65 -14.48
C ALA A 487 4.94 -0.63 -13.23
N LEU A 488 5.97 -1.48 -13.26
CA LEU A 488 7.03 -1.56 -12.25
C LEU A 488 7.92 -0.31 -12.26
N GLN A 489 8.10 0.35 -13.41
CA GLN A 489 8.88 1.57 -13.58
C GLN A 489 8.06 2.85 -13.30
N ASN A 490 6.93 2.79 -12.58
CA ASN A 490 6.17 3.99 -12.22
C ASN A 490 5.48 3.86 -10.84
N ILE A 491 5.63 4.90 -10.00
CA ILE A 491 5.11 4.96 -8.62
C ILE A 491 3.59 4.81 -8.53
N PHE A 492 2.85 5.14 -9.59
CA PHE A 492 1.38 5.05 -9.62
C PHE A 492 0.87 3.64 -9.92
N THR A 493 1.75 2.73 -10.32
CA THR A 493 1.38 1.42 -10.88
C THR A 493 2.19 0.24 -10.32
N ALA A 494 3.28 0.47 -9.60
CA ALA A 494 4.16 -0.61 -9.13
C ALA A 494 3.45 -1.62 -8.22
N LEU A 495 2.45 -1.21 -7.43
CA LEU A 495 1.67 -2.13 -6.58
C LEU A 495 0.62 -2.95 -7.35
N ARG A 496 0.36 -2.65 -8.63
CA ARG A 496 -0.57 -3.42 -9.47
C ARG A 496 0.01 -4.76 -9.92
N ASP A 497 1.33 -4.84 -10.03
CA ASP A 497 2.05 -5.96 -10.64
C ASP A 497 2.56 -6.97 -9.59
N PRO A 498 2.19 -8.27 -9.68
CA PRO A 498 2.67 -9.31 -8.77
C PRO A 498 4.20 -9.38 -8.60
N ALA A 499 4.98 -9.06 -9.64
CA ALA A 499 6.45 -9.09 -9.58
C ALA A 499 7.04 -8.09 -8.58
N ASN A 500 6.38 -6.95 -8.34
CA ASN A 500 6.80 -6.01 -7.31
C ASN A 500 6.80 -6.69 -5.93
N TYR A 501 5.76 -7.47 -5.60
CA TYR A 501 5.70 -8.19 -4.32
C TYR A 501 6.78 -9.28 -4.22
N GLN A 502 7.16 -9.94 -5.32
CA GLN A 502 8.26 -10.92 -5.35
C GLN A 502 9.64 -10.26 -5.16
N ILE A 503 9.83 -9.06 -5.71
CA ILE A 503 11.04 -8.22 -5.52
C ILE A 503 11.10 -7.68 -4.08
N LEU A 504 9.98 -7.18 -3.56
CA LEU A 504 9.88 -6.75 -2.16
C LEU A 504 10.12 -7.91 -1.19
N LYS A 505 9.62 -9.12 -1.48
CA LYS A 505 9.89 -10.33 -0.70
C LYS A 505 11.40 -10.62 -0.70
N ARG A 506 12.09 -10.51 -1.84
CA ARG A 506 13.55 -10.63 -1.95
C ARG A 506 14.28 -9.61 -1.05
N ILE A 507 13.91 -8.33 -1.15
CA ILE A 507 14.49 -7.23 -0.36
C ILE A 507 14.27 -7.45 1.14
N ASN A 508 13.08 -7.89 1.55
CA ASN A 508 12.77 -8.17 2.95
C ASN A 508 13.73 -9.21 3.55
N TYR A 509 14.25 -10.20 2.81
CA TYR A 509 15.25 -11.13 3.35
C TYR A 509 16.57 -10.46 3.76
N LEU A 510 16.96 -9.32 3.17
CA LEU A 510 18.14 -8.56 3.60
C LEU A 510 17.90 -7.96 5.00
N PHE A 511 16.73 -7.35 5.20
CA PHE A 511 16.33 -6.85 6.52
C PHE A 511 16.10 -7.96 7.54
N GLN A 512 15.51 -9.11 7.15
CA GLN A 512 15.39 -10.24 8.07
C GLN A 512 16.76 -10.85 8.41
N ARG A 513 17.73 -10.86 7.50
CA ARG A 513 19.11 -11.27 7.81
C ARG A 513 19.70 -10.37 8.90
N TYR A 514 19.57 -9.05 8.77
CA TYR A 514 19.95 -8.09 9.80
C TYR A 514 19.19 -8.29 11.13
N LYS A 515 17.85 -8.35 11.08
CA LYS A 515 17.01 -8.57 12.28
C LYS A 515 17.31 -9.90 12.99
N ASN A 516 17.83 -10.91 12.27
CA ASN A 516 18.23 -12.20 12.85
C ASN A 516 19.58 -12.15 13.61
N TYR A 517 20.43 -11.15 13.36
CA TYR A 517 21.66 -10.91 14.14
C TYR A 517 21.42 -10.04 15.38
N LEU A 518 20.25 -9.40 15.51
CA LEU A 518 19.89 -8.62 16.69
C LEU A 518 19.71 -9.52 17.93
N PRO A 519 20.00 -9.01 19.14
CA PRO A 519 19.58 -9.68 20.36
C PRO A 519 18.05 -9.81 20.39
N ARG A 520 17.57 -10.98 20.80
CA ARG A 520 16.14 -11.25 21.04
C ARG A 520 15.70 -10.42 22.24
N TYR A 521 14.42 -10.02 22.27
CA TYR A 521 13.89 -9.37 23.46
C TYR A 521 13.79 -10.36 24.62
N THR A 522 14.22 -9.96 25.82
CA THR A 522 14.03 -10.75 27.05
C THR A 522 12.59 -10.62 27.57
N HIS A 523 12.22 -11.47 28.54
CA HIS A 523 10.90 -11.38 29.19
C HIS A 523 10.71 -10.01 29.88
N GLU A 524 11.78 -9.47 30.44
CA GLU A 524 11.82 -8.18 31.13
C GLU A 524 11.67 -7.01 30.15
N GLU A 525 12.35 -7.04 28.99
CA GLU A 525 12.21 -6.02 27.93
C GLU A 525 10.79 -5.98 27.30
N LEU A 526 10.08 -7.11 27.36
CA LEU A 526 8.69 -7.25 26.88
C LEU A 526 7.65 -6.98 27.98
N THR A 527 8.06 -6.95 29.25
CA THR A 527 7.16 -6.74 30.39
C THR A 527 7.01 -5.24 30.68
N PHE A 528 5.82 -4.80 31.09
CA PHE A 528 5.62 -3.41 31.49
C PHE A 528 6.23 -3.18 32.90
N PRO A 529 7.32 -2.39 33.05
CA PRO A 529 8.00 -2.21 34.33
C PRO A 529 7.17 -1.44 35.36
N ASP A 530 7.44 -1.74 36.63
CA ASP A 530 6.99 -1.01 37.84
C ASP A 530 5.47 -0.76 38.04
N ALA A 531 4.62 -1.19 37.13
CA ALA A 531 3.17 -0.97 37.15
C ALA A 531 2.34 -2.26 37.10
N ASN A 532 3.00 -3.41 36.88
CA ASN A 532 2.38 -4.75 36.78
C ASN A 532 1.17 -4.81 35.82
N ILE A 533 1.26 -4.09 34.69
CA ILE A 533 0.15 -4.00 33.74
C ILE A 533 -0.23 -5.38 33.22
N LYS A 534 -1.52 -5.71 33.37
CA LYS A 534 -2.12 -6.95 32.88
C LYS A 534 -3.33 -6.65 32.01
N ILE A 535 -3.35 -7.17 30.79
CA ILE A 535 -4.56 -7.19 29.97
C ILE A 535 -5.42 -8.39 30.40
N GLU A 536 -6.62 -8.14 30.92
CA GLU A 536 -7.56 -9.20 31.33
C GLU A 536 -8.37 -9.74 30.17
N ASN A 537 -8.78 -8.86 29.25
CA ASN A 537 -9.56 -9.22 28.06
C ASN A 537 -9.37 -8.15 26.95
N VAL A 538 -9.43 -8.59 25.70
CA VAL A 538 -9.64 -7.72 24.54
C VAL A 538 -10.95 -8.12 23.88
N GLU A 539 -11.84 -7.17 23.65
CA GLU A 539 -13.13 -7.35 22.99
C GLU A 539 -13.12 -6.59 21.66
N VAL A 540 -13.60 -7.21 20.59
CA VAL A 540 -13.54 -6.65 19.24
C VAL A 540 -14.93 -6.74 18.60
N GLY A 541 -15.38 -5.64 18.01
CA GLY A 541 -16.64 -5.57 17.27
C GLY A 541 -16.69 -6.53 16.06
N LYS A 542 -17.88 -6.67 15.45
CA LYS A 542 -18.09 -7.58 14.31
C LYS A 542 -17.30 -7.10 13.08
N LEU A 543 -16.20 -7.78 12.78
CA LEU A 543 -15.36 -7.50 11.61
C LEU A 543 -16.06 -7.97 10.32
N ILE A 544 -16.56 -7.03 9.53
CA ILE A 544 -17.31 -7.28 8.29
C ILE A 544 -16.74 -6.43 7.16
N THR A 545 -16.26 -7.11 6.11
CA THR A 545 -15.84 -6.49 4.84
C THR A 545 -16.90 -6.66 3.75
N PHE A 546 -16.87 -5.79 2.75
CA PHE A 546 -17.72 -5.81 1.56
C PHE A 546 -16.99 -5.14 0.38
N LEU A 547 -17.60 -5.14 -0.81
CA LEU A 547 -17.20 -4.30 -1.93
C LEU A 547 -18.24 -3.19 -2.10
N ASP A 548 -17.80 -1.96 -2.37
CA ASP A 548 -18.67 -0.84 -2.75
C ASP A 548 -18.21 -0.14 -4.03
N TYR A 549 -19.12 0.62 -4.65
CA TYR A 549 -18.82 1.40 -5.85
C TYR A 549 -18.13 2.72 -5.50
N PHE A 550 -17.08 3.03 -6.26
CA PHE A 550 -16.35 4.28 -6.20
C PHE A 550 -16.23 4.87 -7.62
N ASP A 551 -16.51 6.17 -7.74
CA ASP A 551 -16.37 6.93 -9.00
C ASP A 551 -15.03 7.68 -8.98
N ILE A 552 -14.16 7.39 -9.95
CA ILE A 552 -12.93 8.15 -10.25
C ILE A 552 -13.27 9.22 -11.28
N ASP A 553 -12.89 10.47 -11.02
CA ASP A 553 -13.08 11.56 -11.98
C ASP A 553 -12.08 11.46 -13.15
N LEU A 554 -12.58 11.54 -14.39
CA LEU A 554 -11.82 11.40 -15.64
C LEU A 554 -11.73 12.73 -16.41
N ASP A 555 -12.14 13.85 -15.80
CA ASP A 555 -12.18 15.16 -16.47
C ASP A 555 -10.82 15.61 -17.05
N ASN A 556 -9.71 15.12 -16.47
CA ASN A 556 -8.34 15.35 -16.94
C ASN A 556 -7.89 14.43 -18.11
N VAL A 557 -8.68 13.42 -18.48
CA VAL A 557 -8.43 12.60 -19.68
C VAL A 557 -8.67 13.42 -20.94
N VAL A 558 -9.63 14.35 -20.93
CA VAL A 558 -10.13 15.01 -22.14
C VAL A 558 -9.81 16.51 -22.19
N SER A 559 -9.34 16.97 -23.35
CA SER A 559 -9.01 18.36 -23.61
C SER A 559 -10.24 19.26 -23.79
N VAL A 560 -10.09 20.52 -23.41
CA VAL A 560 -11.11 21.59 -23.49
C VAL A 560 -10.50 22.87 -24.05
N LYS A 561 -11.28 23.75 -24.70
CA LYS A 561 -10.75 24.98 -25.31
C LYS A 561 -10.65 26.13 -24.31
N THR A 562 -11.64 26.25 -23.42
CA THR A 562 -11.68 27.28 -22.38
C THR A 562 -11.89 26.68 -20.98
N PRO A 563 -11.69 27.45 -19.90
CA PRO A 563 -12.07 27.02 -18.55
C PRO A 563 -13.56 26.68 -18.41
N GLU A 564 -14.44 27.37 -19.14
CA GLU A 564 -15.89 27.22 -19.08
C GLU A 564 -16.35 25.91 -19.74
N ASP A 565 -15.76 25.53 -20.88
CA ASP A 565 -15.92 24.18 -21.47
C ASP A 565 -15.64 23.09 -20.41
N GLY A 566 -14.64 23.34 -19.56
CA GLY A 566 -14.21 22.48 -18.46
C GLY A 566 -15.28 22.18 -17.40
N LEU A 567 -16.34 22.99 -17.31
CA LEU A 567 -17.46 22.81 -16.37
C LEU A 567 -18.57 21.89 -16.91
N TYR A 568 -18.56 21.60 -18.21
CA TYR A 568 -19.50 20.70 -18.88
C TYR A 568 -18.97 19.27 -19.04
N VAL A 569 -17.73 19.02 -18.60
CA VAL A 569 -17.21 17.66 -18.39
C VAL A 569 -17.67 17.16 -17.01
N ASP A 570 -18.05 15.88 -16.94
CA ASP A 570 -18.28 15.13 -15.70
C ASP A 570 -18.18 13.64 -16.07
N TYR A 571 -16.98 13.23 -16.46
CA TYR A 571 -16.69 11.88 -16.95
C TYR A 571 -16.13 11.04 -15.80
N ARG A 572 -16.63 9.81 -15.58
CA ARG A 572 -16.22 9.00 -14.42
C ARG A 572 -16.01 7.53 -14.74
N ALA A 573 -14.97 6.92 -14.16
CA ALA A 573 -14.82 5.47 -14.12
C ALA A 573 -15.39 4.93 -12.81
N ARG A 574 -16.36 4.00 -12.88
CA ARG A 574 -16.95 3.35 -11.71
C ARG A 574 -16.33 1.98 -11.50
N GLN A 575 -15.57 1.82 -10.42
CA GLN A 575 -14.98 0.54 -10.01
C GLN A 575 -15.52 0.08 -8.66
N THR A 576 -15.33 -1.21 -8.34
CA THR A 576 -15.60 -1.75 -7.00
C THR A 576 -14.34 -1.75 -6.16
N ARG A 577 -14.39 -1.18 -4.95
CA ARG A 577 -13.27 -1.15 -3.99
C ARG A 577 -13.64 -1.97 -2.75
N LEU A 578 -12.64 -2.55 -2.07
CA LEU A 578 -12.85 -3.18 -0.76
C LEU A 578 -13.20 -2.10 0.27
N ASN A 579 -14.07 -2.44 1.22
CA ASN A 579 -14.41 -1.61 2.38
C ASN A 579 -14.81 -2.49 3.59
N HIS A 580 -14.93 -1.89 4.77
CA HIS A 580 -15.42 -2.56 5.98
C HIS A 580 -16.43 -1.71 6.77
N LYS A 581 -17.26 -2.36 7.61
CA LYS A 581 -18.04 -1.61 8.62
C LYS A 581 -17.07 -1.09 9.69
N PRO A 582 -17.19 0.17 10.15
CA PRO A 582 -16.44 0.64 11.31
C PRO A 582 -16.67 -0.26 12.52
N PHE A 583 -15.63 -0.49 13.31
CA PHE A 583 -15.68 -1.32 14.51
C PHE A 583 -14.95 -0.64 15.67
N THR A 584 -15.41 -0.93 16.87
CA THR A 584 -14.73 -0.52 18.11
C THR A 584 -14.13 -1.75 18.77
N TYR A 585 -13.01 -1.59 19.47
CA TYR A 585 -12.46 -2.59 20.38
C TYR A 585 -12.25 -2.02 21.78
N GLY A 586 -12.50 -2.87 22.78
CA GLY A 586 -12.30 -2.61 24.19
C GLY A 586 -11.12 -3.39 24.74
N ILE A 587 -10.22 -2.74 25.47
CA ILE A 587 -9.07 -3.36 26.13
C ILE A 587 -9.26 -3.19 27.63
N ASN A 588 -9.51 -4.30 28.34
CA ASN A 588 -9.69 -4.30 29.79
C ASN A 588 -8.33 -4.55 30.46
N VAL A 589 -7.85 -3.56 31.20
CA VAL A 589 -6.49 -3.50 31.77
C VAL A 589 -6.55 -3.35 33.28
N VAL A 590 -5.66 -4.05 33.99
CA VAL A 590 -5.35 -3.81 35.41
C VAL A 590 -3.94 -3.25 35.53
N SER A 591 -3.75 -2.26 36.39
CA SER A 591 -2.44 -1.68 36.74
C SER A 591 -2.39 -1.37 38.24
N ASP A 592 -1.25 -1.59 38.89
CA ASP A 592 -1.08 -1.27 40.32
C ASP A 592 -0.97 0.25 40.58
N LYS A 593 -0.65 1.04 39.54
CA LYS A 593 -0.50 2.50 39.62
C LYS A 593 -0.98 3.20 38.35
N ALA A 594 -1.25 4.50 38.44
CA ALA A 594 -1.51 5.32 37.26
C ALA A 594 -0.22 5.51 36.44
N THR A 595 -0.31 5.41 35.12
CA THR A 595 0.84 5.51 34.21
C THR A 595 0.40 5.83 32.77
N ASP A 596 1.23 6.55 32.03
CA ASP A 596 1.02 6.80 30.60
C ASP A 596 1.60 5.62 29.80
N ALA A 597 0.78 5.05 28.91
CA ALA A 597 1.12 3.86 28.15
C ALA A 597 0.95 4.04 26.64
N TYR A 598 1.81 3.36 25.89
CA TYR A 598 1.64 3.09 24.48
C TYR A 598 0.81 1.81 24.29
N VAL A 599 -0.24 1.89 23.49
CA VAL A 599 -1.00 0.75 22.98
C VAL A 599 -0.53 0.47 21.55
N ARG A 600 -0.27 -0.80 21.21
CA ARG A 600 -0.03 -1.24 19.82
C ARG A 600 -0.93 -2.42 19.49
N VAL A 601 -1.53 -2.37 18.31
CA VAL A 601 -2.59 -3.30 17.88
C VAL A 601 -2.21 -3.88 16.52
N PHE A 602 -2.18 -5.21 16.43
CA PHE A 602 -1.82 -5.93 15.22
C PHE A 602 -2.85 -7.00 14.85
N LEU A 603 -2.95 -7.31 13.56
CA LEU A 603 -3.79 -8.36 13.00
C LEU A 603 -2.91 -9.36 12.23
N GLY A 604 -2.97 -10.65 12.59
CA GLY A 604 -2.16 -11.70 11.95
C GLY A 604 -2.97 -12.96 11.62
N PRO A 605 -2.62 -13.70 10.56
CA PRO A 605 -3.38 -14.88 10.11
C PRO A 605 -3.22 -16.02 11.12
N LYS A 606 -4.29 -16.71 11.50
CA LYS A 606 -4.17 -17.82 12.46
C LYS A 606 -3.59 -19.08 11.80
N TYR A 607 -4.07 -19.37 10.60
CA TYR A 607 -3.68 -20.54 9.81
C TYR A 607 -3.01 -20.10 8.51
N ASP A 608 -2.12 -20.94 7.99
CA ASP A 608 -1.54 -20.79 6.66
C ASP A 608 -2.50 -21.26 5.55
N TYR A 609 -2.07 -21.15 4.29
CA TYR A 609 -2.87 -21.54 3.12
C TYR A 609 -3.15 -23.07 3.04
N LEU A 610 -2.50 -23.88 3.88
CA LEU A 610 -2.73 -25.33 4.02
C LEU A 610 -3.58 -25.66 5.28
N GLY A 611 -4.09 -24.64 5.99
CA GLY A 611 -4.88 -24.81 7.21
C GLY A 611 -4.09 -25.17 8.46
N ARG A 612 -2.75 -25.04 8.44
CA ARG A 612 -1.86 -25.33 9.57
C ARG A 612 -1.71 -24.08 10.44
N GLU A 613 -1.72 -24.23 11.76
CA GLU A 613 -1.56 -23.10 12.68
C GLU A 613 -0.10 -22.61 12.67
N TYR A 614 0.11 -21.30 12.52
CA TYR A 614 1.47 -20.74 12.46
C TYR A 614 2.16 -20.78 13.83
N ASN A 615 3.44 -21.19 13.86
CA ASN A 615 4.32 -20.88 14.99
C ASN A 615 4.51 -19.36 15.07
N ILE A 616 4.52 -18.79 16.29
CA ILE A 616 4.62 -17.34 16.51
C ILE A 616 5.84 -16.68 15.83
N ASN A 617 6.97 -17.37 15.73
CA ASN A 617 8.16 -16.87 15.05
C ASN A 617 7.94 -16.68 13.54
N ASP A 618 7.28 -17.63 12.89
CA ASP A 618 7.00 -17.57 11.45
C ASP A 618 5.84 -16.60 11.19
N ARG A 619 4.88 -16.58 12.14
CA ARG A 619 3.70 -15.71 12.14
C ARG A 619 4.07 -14.22 12.19
N ARG A 620 5.16 -13.86 12.89
CA ARG A 620 5.61 -12.47 13.10
C ARG A 620 5.71 -11.67 11.79
N HIS A 621 6.11 -12.32 10.69
CA HIS A 621 6.26 -11.71 9.38
C HIS A 621 4.93 -11.30 8.72
N TYR A 622 3.80 -11.84 9.19
CA TYR A 622 2.45 -11.64 8.65
C TYR A 622 1.55 -10.81 9.58
N PHE A 623 2.06 -10.31 10.71
CA PHE A 623 1.31 -9.35 11.53
C PHE A 623 1.35 -7.95 10.90
N VAL A 624 0.17 -7.42 10.67
CA VAL A 624 -0.10 -6.07 10.16
C VAL A 624 -0.44 -5.19 11.36
N GLU A 625 0.30 -4.10 11.62
CA GLU A 625 -0.11 -3.08 12.59
C GLU A 625 -1.37 -2.38 12.06
N ILE A 626 -2.40 -2.29 12.89
CA ILE A 626 -3.69 -1.69 12.55
C ILE A 626 -4.04 -0.46 13.41
N ASP A 627 -3.34 -0.22 14.51
CA ASP A 627 -3.37 1.04 15.29
C ASP A 627 -2.23 1.09 16.32
N ARG A 628 -1.77 2.30 16.65
CA ARG A 628 -0.78 2.61 17.69
C ARG A 628 -1.01 4.02 18.25
N PHE A 629 -1.33 4.09 19.54
CA PHE A 629 -1.72 5.33 20.21
C PHE A 629 -1.27 5.35 21.67
N THR A 630 -1.27 6.53 22.30
CA THR A 630 -1.02 6.68 23.73
C THR A 630 -2.33 6.76 24.52
N HIS A 631 -2.35 6.21 25.74
CA HIS A 631 -3.50 6.29 26.64
C HIS A 631 -3.07 6.37 28.11
N LYS A 632 -3.87 7.05 28.95
CA LYS A 632 -3.57 7.29 30.37
C LYS A 632 -4.25 6.25 31.26
N ILE A 633 -3.50 5.25 31.70
CA ILE A 633 -4.01 4.13 32.50
C ILE A 633 -4.10 4.55 33.96
N GLN A 634 -5.23 4.26 34.60
CA GLN A 634 -5.46 4.52 36.02
C GLN A 634 -5.08 3.32 36.88
N ALA A 635 -4.76 3.57 38.15
CA ALA A 635 -4.60 2.50 39.14
C ALA A 635 -5.90 1.72 39.32
N GLY A 636 -5.81 0.40 39.47
CA GLY A 636 -6.97 -0.50 39.45
C GLY A 636 -7.34 -0.91 38.01
N LYS A 637 -8.64 -0.86 37.67
CA LYS A 637 -9.17 -1.29 36.37
C LYS A 637 -9.40 -0.10 35.44
N THR A 638 -8.85 -0.17 34.24
CA THR A 638 -9.09 0.77 33.13
C THR A 638 -9.68 0.00 31.94
N THR A 639 -10.70 0.55 31.27
CA THR A 639 -11.25 0.02 30.01
C THR A 639 -10.97 1.03 28.90
N ILE A 640 -9.99 0.74 28.04
CA ILE A 640 -9.69 1.55 26.86
C ILE A 640 -10.71 1.20 25.78
N GLN A 641 -11.31 2.19 25.11
CA GLN A 641 -12.19 2.01 23.96
C GLN A 641 -11.64 2.79 22.77
N ARG A 642 -11.65 2.19 21.57
CA ARG A 642 -11.01 2.76 20.39
C ARG A 642 -11.75 2.38 19.11
N ASN A 643 -12.04 3.33 18.23
CA ASN A 643 -12.69 3.05 16.95
C ASN A 643 -11.66 2.83 15.84
N SER A 644 -12.00 2.00 14.85
CA SER A 644 -11.18 1.75 13.67
C SER A 644 -10.84 3.01 12.86
N ARG A 645 -11.63 4.08 12.99
CA ARG A 645 -11.42 5.37 12.31
C ARG A 645 -10.37 6.27 12.97
N ASP A 646 -10.10 6.04 14.24
CA ASP A 646 -9.12 6.83 15.00
C ASP A 646 -7.69 6.33 14.73
N SER A 647 -7.54 5.26 13.95
CA SER A 647 -6.31 4.50 13.76
C SER A 647 -5.15 5.33 13.23
N SER A 648 -3.99 5.20 13.90
CA SER A 648 -2.71 5.82 13.53
C SER A 648 -2.12 5.35 12.20
N VAL A 649 -2.80 4.42 11.50
CA VAL A 649 -2.37 3.84 10.23
C VAL A 649 -3.07 4.53 9.05
N VAL A 650 -4.29 5.06 9.23
CA VAL A 650 -5.22 5.30 8.10
C VAL A 650 -5.65 6.74 7.82
N THR A 651 -5.91 7.02 6.54
CA THR A 651 -6.64 8.19 6.04
C THR A 651 -7.95 7.78 5.35
N PRO A 652 -8.98 8.65 5.33
CA PRO A 652 -10.18 8.44 4.51
C PRO A 652 -9.89 8.62 3.01
N ASP A 653 -10.89 8.38 2.16
CA ASP A 653 -10.77 8.67 0.73
C ASP A 653 -10.71 10.19 0.47
N TYR A 654 -9.70 10.62 -0.30
CA TYR A 654 -9.48 12.02 -0.67
C TYR A 654 -10.66 12.64 -1.43
N PRO A 655 -10.96 13.95 -1.26
CA PRO A 655 -11.99 14.63 -2.03
C PRO A 655 -11.58 14.77 -3.50
N SER A 656 -12.51 14.49 -4.42
CA SER A 656 -12.27 14.70 -5.86
C SER A 656 -11.98 16.16 -6.18
N TYR A 657 -11.18 16.41 -7.23
CA TYR A 657 -10.80 17.72 -7.76
C TYR A 657 -12.00 18.65 -7.87
N ARG A 658 -13.11 18.16 -8.46
CA ARG A 658 -14.35 18.91 -8.67
C ARG A 658 -15.08 19.25 -7.35
N THR A 659 -14.98 18.39 -6.35
CA THR A 659 -15.51 18.64 -5.00
C THR A 659 -14.65 19.67 -4.25
N LEU A 660 -13.33 19.52 -4.33
CA LEU A 660 -12.34 20.39 -3.70
C LEU A 660 -12.38 21.80 -4.29
N LEU A 661 -12.34 21.92 -5.62
CA LEU A 661 -12.45 23.19 -6.35
C LEU A 661 -13.79 23.90 -6.04
N ARG A 662 -14.91 23.16 -5.95
CA ARG A 662 -16.20 23.74 -5.54
C ARG A 662 -16.12 24.33 -4.14
N LYS A 663 -15.71 23.54 -3.14
CA LYS A 663 -15.56 24.02 -1.74
C LYS A 663 -14.67 25.27 -1.64
N VAL A 664 -13.56 25.30 -2.37
CA VAL A 664 -12.62 26.43 -2.37
C VAL A 664 -13.24 27.67 -3.03
N ASN A 665 -13.98 27.53 -4.13
CA ASN A 665 -14.70 28.64 -4.75
C ASN A 665 -15.83 29.18 -3.87
N ASP A 666 -16.68 28.29 -3.34
CA ASP A 666 -17.81 28.69 -2.51
C ASP A 666 -17.35 29.36 -1.21
N ALA A 667 -16.25 28.92 -0.59
CA ALA A 667 -15.64 29.60 0.54
C ALA A 667 -14.99 30.95 0.17
N PHE A 668 -14.32 31.05 -0.98
CA PHE A 668 -13.70 32.31 -1.44
C PHE A 668 -14.77 33.40 -1.71
N GLU A 669 -15.92 32.98 -2.23
CA GLU A 669 -17.10 33.80 -2.49
C GLU A 669 -17.96 34.06 -1.24
N GLY A 670 -17.70 33.36 -0.12
CA GLY A 670 -18.42 33.54 1.15
C GLY A 670 -19.77 32.83 1.25
N LYS A 671 -20.00 31.79 0.43
CA LYS A 671 -21.22 30.96 0.43
C LYS A 671 -21.16 29.79 1.42
N ASP A 672 -19.95 29.32 1.73
CA ASP A 672 -19.67 28.16 2.61
C ASP A 672 -18.36 28.40 3.39
N GLN A 673 -17.97 27.48 4.27
CA GLN A 673 -16.73 27.55 5.05
C GLN A 673 -15.77 26.41 4.65
N PHE A 674 -14.52 26.76 4.36
CA PHE A 674 -13.45 25.79 4.13
C PHE A 674 -12.63 25.62 5.41
N TYR A 675 -12.52 24.38 5.88
CA TYR A 675 -11.70 24.02 7.03
C TYR A 675 -10.47 23.23 6.58
N ILE A 676 -9.30 23.66 7.02
CA ILE A 676 -8.03 22.95 6.90
C ILE A 676 -7.97 21.99 8.08
N ASP A 677 -8.22 20.71 7.86
CA ASP A 677 -8.01 19.68 8.90
C ASP A 677 -6.53 19.29 8.93
N ARG A 678 -5.82 19.81 9.92
CA ARG A 678 -4.39 19.56 10.06
C ARG A 678 -4.08 18.12 10.42
N ASN A 679 -5.04 17.33 10.92
CA ASN A 679 -4.82 15.92 11.19
C ASN A 679 -4.94 15.05 9.93
N GLU A 680 -5.36 15.58 8.78
CA GLU A 680 -5.44 14.83 7.52
C GLU A 680 -4.22 15.09 6.64
N HIS A 681 -3.04 14.64 7.11
CA HIS A 681 -1.83 14.64 6.31
C HIS A 681 -1.99 13.79 5.02
N TYR A 682 -1.31 14.21 3.95
CA TYR A 682 -1.40 13.60 2.63
C TYR A 682 -1.27 12.09 2.59
N CYS A 683 -0.23 11.56 3.24
CA CYS A 683 0.07 10.14 3.20
C CYS A 683 -0.68 9.42 4.31
N GLY A 684 -1.51 8.46 3.90
CA GLY A 684 -2.08 7.46 4.80
C GLY A 684 -2.53 6.21 4.07
N TYR A 685 -2.59 5.10 4.81
CA TYR A 685 -3.13 3.85 4.28
C TYR A 685 -4.66 3.97 4.17
N PRO A 686 -5.33 3.51 3.11
CA PRO A 686 -6.78 3.75 2.98
C PRO A 686 -7.59 3.05 4.10
N GLU A 687 -8.43 3.80 4.84
CA GLU A 687 -9.33 3.29 5.91
C GLU A 687 -10.02 1.99 5.48
N ARG A 688 -10.65 2.04 4.31
CA ARG A 688 -11.39 0.95 3.67
C ARG A 688 -10.58 -0.36 3.46
N LEU A 689 -9.25 -0.31 3.48
CA LEU A 689 -8.35 -1.46 3.33
C LEU A 689 -7.76 -1.96 4.67
N LEU A 690 -8.08 -1.33 5.81
CA LEU A 690 -7.51 -1.67 7.13
C LEU A 690 -7.67 -3.15 7.50
N LEU A 691 -8.80 -3.76 7.13
CA LEU A 691 -9.03 -5.19 7.26
C LEU A 691 -8.76 -5.93 5.94
N PRO A 692 -8.14 -7.13 5.96
CA PRO A 692 -8.12 -8.02 4.81
C PRO A 692 -9.53 -8.49 4.48
N ARG A 693 -9.79 -8.77 3.20
CA ARG A 693 -11.09 -9.32 2.78
C ARG A 693 -11.40 -10.61 3.54
N GLY A 694 -12.56 -10.68 4.17
CA GLY A 694 -12.98 -11.90 4.87
C GLY A 694 -13.43 -13.03 3.92
N LYS A 695 -13.91 -14.14 4.49
CA LYS A 695 -14.65 -15.18 3.77
C LYS A 695 -16.13 -15.14 4.15
N LYS A 696 -17.01 -15.68 3.30
CA LYS A 696 -18.48 -15.69 3.55
C LYS A 696 -18.85 -16.45 4.83
N GLY A 697 -18.17 -17.57 5.11
CA GLY A 697 -18.28 -18.32 6.37
C GLY A 697 -17.46 -17.75 7.52
N GLY A 698 -16.79 -16.62 7.32
CA GLY A 698 -15.74 -16.11 8.23
C GLY A 698 -14.36 -16.68 7.92
N GLN A 699 -13.32 -15.94 8.29
CA GLN A 699 -11.91 -16.37 8.24
C GLN A 699 -11.22 -15.99 9.55
N ALA A 700 -10.39 -16.90 10.09
CA ALA A 700 -9.78 -16.75 11.41
C ALA A 700 -8.44 -16.00 11.38
N PHE A 701 -8.38 -14.92 12.15
CA PHE A 701 -7.18 -14.14 12.44
C PHE A 701 -7.02 -14.05 13.97
N THR A 702 -5.86 -13.61 14.45
CA THR A 702 -5.72 -13.18 15.85
C THR A 702 -5.42 -11.69 15.85
N PHE A 703 -6.22 -10.97 16.64
CA PHE A 703 -6.07 -9.58 17.01
C PHE A 703 -5.15 -9.55 18.24
N TYR A 704 -3.95 -9.00 18.08
CA TYR A 704 -2.93 -8.90 19.12
C TYR A 704 -2.86 -7.49 19.65
N VAL A 705 -2.74 -7.36 20.97
CA VAL A 705 -2.55 -6.08 21.67
C VAL A 705 -1.34 -6.22 22.58
N ILE A 706 -0.50 -5.17 22.62
CA ILE A 706 0.53 -4.99 23.65
C ILE A 706 0.46 -3.57 24.20
N LEU A 707 0.65 -3.46 25.51
CA LEU A 707 0.88 -2.20 26.22
C LEU A 707 2.36 -2.09 26.60
N THR A 708 2.99 -0.94 26.33
CA THR A 708 4.36 -0.59 26.76
C THR A 708 4.36 0.78 27.44
N PRO A 709 5.37 1.14 28.27
CA PRO A 709 5.47 2.50 28.79
C PRO A 709 5.48 3.56 27.69
N TYR A 710 4.83 4.70 27.92
CA TYR A 710 5.03 5.87 27.07
C TYR A 710 6.37 6.55 27.41
N VAL A 711 7.18 6.84 26.40
CA VAL A 711 8.45 7.56 26.53
C VAL A 711 8.44 8.73 25.56
N LYS A 712 8.11 9.93 26.06
CA LYS A 712 8.08 11.17 25.28
C LYS A 712 9.39 11.37 24.51
N GLN A 713 9.27 11.59 23.21
CA GLN A 713 10.37 11.81 22.28
C GLN A 713 10.58 13.29 21.95
N ASP A 714 9.52 14.10 21.89
CA ASP A 714 9.59 15.52 21.54
C ASP A 714 8.52 16.37 22.26
N GLU A 715 8.73 17.68 22.33
CA GLU A 715 7.70 18.61 22.80
C GLU A 715 6.49 18.74 21.86
N GLN A 716 6.56 18.21 20.64
CA GLN A 716 5.46 18.16 19.68
C GLN A 716 4.68 16.83 19.67
N ASP A 717 5.07 15.82 20.45
CA ASP A 717 4.38 14.52 20.48
C ASP A 717 2.87 14.66 20.66
N PHE A 718 2.12 13.98 19.80
CA PHE A 718 0.65 13.97 19.72
C PHE A 718 -0.04 15.33 19.47
N LYS A 719 0.69 16.33 18.94
CA LYS A 719 0.10 17.54 18.36
C LYS A 719 -0.36 17.37 16.91
N SER A 720 -1.22 18.29 16.48
CA SER A 720 -1.76 18.43 15.12
C SER A 720 -0.71 18.29 14.01
N TYR A 721 -1.12 17.88 12.81
CA TYR A 721 -0.29 17.38 11.70
C TYR A 721 0.30 15.98 11.90
N ASN A 722 0.99 15.75 13.01
CA ASN A 722 2.12 14.82 12.97
C ASN A 722 1.76 13.33 13.20
N TYR A 723 0.53 12.99 13.63
CA TYR A 723 0.24 11.66 14.21
C TYR A 723 -1.05 10.94 13.76
N LYS A 724 -1.67 11.34 12.64
CA LYS A 724 -2.52 10.43 11.85
C LYS A 724 -1.65 9.76 10.78
N SER A 725 -1.87 8.48 10.48
CA SER A 725 -1.06 7.68 9.54
C SER A 725 0.45 7.54 9.78
N PHE A 726 1.02 8.13 10.85
CA PHE A 726 2.47 8.10 11.13
C PHE A 726 3.06 6.68 11.29
N SER A 727 2.23 5.70 11.62
CA SER A 727 2.62 4.28 11.69
C SER A 727 3.29 3.79 10.40
N TYR A 728 2.75 4.18 9.23
CA TYR A 728 3.19 3.70 7.92
C TYR A 728 3.84 4.79 7.06
N CYS A 729 3.40 6.05 7.23
CA CYS A 729 3.88 7.20 6.48
C CYS A 729 4.95 8.02 7.19
N GLY A 730 5.31 7.66 8.43
CA GLY A 730 6.28 8.43 9.22
C GLY A 730 5.77 9.81 9.60
N VAL A 731 6.70 10.67 10.03
CA VAL A 731 6.40 12.04 10.46
C VAL A 731 6.78 13.10 9.41
N GLY A 732 7.33 12.70 8.26
CA GLY A 732 7.81 13.62 7.22
C GLY A 732 9.13 14.31 7.55
N ALA A 733 9.32 15.50 6.97
CA ALA A 733 10.52 16.33 7.12
C ALA A 733 10.53 17.15 8.43
N GLY A 734 11.72 17.32 9.01
CA GLY A 734 11.97 18.24 10.15
C GLY A 734 11.37 17.81 11.50
N LYS A 735 10.81 16.60 11.57
CA LYS A 735 10.02 16.10 12.70
C LYS A 735 10.61 14.79 13.23
N LYS A 736 10.37 14.52 14.52
CA LYS A 736 10.85 13.32 15.22
C LYS A 736 9.73 12.28 15.37
N TYR A 737 10.07 11.00 15.26
CA TYR A 737 9.14 9.89 15.45
C TYR A 737 8.79 9.78 16.95
N PRO A 738 7.50 9.62 17.34
CA PRO A 738 7.06 9.80 18.73
C PRO A 738 7.34 8.58 19.62
N ASP A 739 7.83 7.49 19.03
CA ASP A 739 7.94 6.17 19.64
C ASP A 739 9.41 5.75 19.75
N ASP A 740 9.87 5.34 20.93
CA ASP A 740 11.23 4.88 21.18
C ASP A 740 11.49 3.44 20.69
N LYS A 741 10.44 2.66 20.46
CA LYS A 741 10.57 1.25 20.08
C LYS A 741 10.83 1.08 18.57
N PRO A 742 11.54 0.02 18.14
CA PRO A 742 11.68 -0.36 16.73
C PRO A 742 10.34 -0.49 16.00
N LEU A 743 10.32 -0.17 14.71
CA LEU A 743 9.09 -0.27 13.92
C LEU A 743 8.69 -1.74 13.74
N GLY A 744 7.45 -2.07 14.08
CA GLY A 744 6.95 -3.44 14.16
C GLY A 744 7.25 -4.15 15.49
N PHE A 745 7.73 -3.46 16.53
CA PHE A 745 7.89 -4.03 17.87
C PHE A 745 6.57 -4.65 18.39
N PRO A 746 6.57 -5.87 18.95
CA PRO A 746 7.72 -6.74 19.24
C PRO A 746 7.98 -7.82 18.18
N PHE A 747 7.28 -7.79 17.04
CA PHE A 747 7.41 -8.78 15.96
C PHE A 747 8.61 -8.54 15.03
N ASP A 748 9.32 -7.42 15.19
CA ASP A 748 10.45 -7.03 14.34
C ASP A 748 11.67 -7.96 14.46
N ARG A 749 11.82 -8.68 15.58
CA ARG A 749 12.92 -9.62 15.87
C ARG A 749 12.46 -11.08 15.96
N PRO A 750 13.36 -12.08 15.86
CA PRO A 750 13.03 -13.49 16.06
C PRO A 750 12.48 -13.80 17.46
N ILE A 751 11.54 -14.74 17.54
CA ILE A 751 10.82 -15.11 18.77
C ILE A 751 11.08 -16.59 19.06
N TYR A 752 11.41 -16.93 20.31
CA TYR A 752 11.64 -18.32 20.73
C TYR A 752 11.11 -18.56 22.15
N GLY A 753 10.60 -19.77 22.40
CA GLY A 753 10.17 -20.20 23.74
C GLY A 753 8.87 -19.54 24.24
N GLY A 754 8.60 -19.72 25.53
CA GLY A 754 7.47 -19.11 26.24
C GLY A 754 7.76 -17.71 26.80
N GLU A 755 9.03 -17.32 26.86
CA GLU A 755 9.51 -16.05 27.44
C GLU A 755 8.92 -14.80 26.76
N PHE A 756 8.47 -14.94 25.50
CA PHE A 756 7.79 -13.87 24.78
C PHE A 756 6.45 -13.42 25.40
N TYR A 757 5.72 -14.30 26.10
CA TYR A 757 4.36 -13.99 26.55
C TYR A 757 4.35 -13.27 27.91
N THR A 758 4.14 -11.96 27.90
CA THR A 758 4.09 -11.11 29.12
C THR A 758 2.66 -10.69 29.50
N PRO A 759 2.38 -10.30 30.76
CA PRO A 759 1.02 -9.96 31.21
C PRO A 759 0.39 -8.76 30.47
N ASN A 760 1.21 -7.85 29.96
CA ASN A 760 0.85 -6.68 29.17
C ASN A 760 0.64 -6.99 27.67
N MET A 761 0.61 -8.27 27.28
CA MET A 761 0.19 -8.74 25.95
C MET A 761 -1.16 -9.47 25.99
N TYR A 762 -1.87 -9.46 24.87
CA TYR A 762 -3.08 -10.27 24.68
C TYR A 762 -3.25 -10.75 23.24
N PHE A 763 -3.63 -12.01 23.07
CA PHE A 763 -3.94 -12.63 21.77
C PHE A 763 -5.43 -13.00 21.73
N LYS A 764 -6.23 -12.28 20.95
CA LYS A 764 -7.67 -12.51 20.80
C LYS A 764 -8.00 -13.06 19.41
N ASP A 765 -8.48 -14.29 19.32
CA ASP A 765 -8.97 -14.83 18.05
C ASP A 765 -10.23 -14.08 17.60
N VAL A 766 -10.24 -13.67 16.33
CA VAL A 766 -11.31 -12.90 15.68
C VAL A 766 -11.64 -13.50 14.31
N ILE A 767 -12.90 -13.35 13.91
CA ILE A 767 -13.40 -13.86 12.62
C ILE A 767 -13.79 -12.67 11.73
N ILE A 768 -13.16 -12.57 10.55
CA ILE A 768 -13.49 -11.55 9.55
C ILE A 768 -14.44 -12.16 8.52
N PHE A 769 -15.63 -11.59 8.41
CA PHE A 769 -16.64 -11.98 7.44
C PHE A 769 -16.56 -11.11 6.18
N HIS A 770 -16.97 -11.67 5.04
CA HIS A 770 -17.19 -10.91 3.81
C HIS A 770 -18.63 -11.09 3.34
N LYS A 771 -19.34 -9.97 3.23
CA LYS A 771 -20.75 -9.88 2.84
C LYS A 771 -20.91 -9.10 1.54
N LYS A 772 -22.08 -9.21 0.90
CA LYS A 772 -22.45 -8.27 -0.17
C LYS A 772 -22.84 -6.90 0.41
N GLN A 773 -22.84 -5.87 -0.43
CA GLN A 773 -23.20 -4.51 -0.01
C GLN A 773 -24.67 -4.41 0.45
N GLU A 774 -25.59 -5.14 -0.18
CA GLU A 774 -27.01 -5.12 0.20
C GLU A 774 -27.24 -5.77 1.59
N GLU A 775 -26.51 -6.85 1.88
CA GLU A 775 -26.50 -7.56 3.18
C GLU A 775 -25.84 -6.74 4.30
N VAL A 776 -25.04 -5.75 3.94
CA VAL A 776 -24.39 -4.78 4.84
C VAL A 776 -25.31 -3.60 5.12
N ASN A 777 -26.01 -3.11 4.09
CA ASN A 777 -26.94 -1.97 4.18
C ASN A 777 -28.25 -2.33 4.89
N ALA A 778 -28.85 -3.50 4.61
CA ALA A 778 -30.08 -3.93 5.28
C ALA A 778 -29.91 -4.02 6.81
N ALA A 779 -28.74 -4.48 7.28
CA ALA A 779 -28.35 -4.51 8.69
C ALA A 779 -27.86 -3.14 9.22
N ILE A 780 -28.58 -2.08 8.84
CA ILE A 780 -28.52 -0.67 9.32
C ILE A 780 -29.95 -0.12 9.45
N THR A 781 -30.91 -0.67 8.71
CA THR A 781 -32.36 -0.38 8.79
C THR A 781 -33.14 -1.30 9.74
N GLU A 782 -32.43 -2.22 10.42
CA GLU A 782 -32.90 -3.06 11.54
C GLU A 782 -32.02 -2.80 12.77
#